data_AF-M5PVD3-F1
#
_entry.id   AF-M5PVD3-F1
#
_cell.length_a   1.000
_cell.length_b   1.000
_cell.length_c   1.000
_cell.angle_alpha   90.00
_cell.angle_beta   90.00
_cell.angle_gamma   90.00
#
_symmetry.space_group_name_H-M   'P 1'
#
loop_
_entity.id
_entity.type
_entity.pdbx_description
1 polymer ?
#
loop_
_entity_poly.entity_id
_entity_poly.type
_entity_poly.pdbx_seq_one_letter_code
_entity_poly.pdbx_strand_id
1 'polypeptide(L)'
;MYSLSKLLAQMPSFTQSRMVTSGIGIWMVYSGHVSKPLVQTLMDHGGVQLATDGNQSLWFFFSKEAHRALARLQIWLRLNPLQIFFEVMPATFLVGYDMTYSVSIAPDLKDQYLSNPGDPVIWVHPKLEEGVLSVPGLGVKPGNVHAGMSTLDWKLLFTDPSFNYESELGWYFIIKPLGKKLDKEYSTGWRYFYSRVEPIIQRLGLKYIWNDSFLILPLDSMRLLRNWCREIIYLIRDIKSGGEGHYWPMVMAAVPKQGLNFNEDLPKKVALEWNRLAPDYPHLSFRDAFTLGRDFDVNEIGYSMSKGRLEDWCHITLGSESKERSTEQSIQIKLPRKLLAGDTECFYCGLKSHKASDCPSHGFMTLNPEVWDELATIPISQYNAVCQELDEALSESSGTSLNRVLEGTGKARVLATAIFEMTAPFQLRFLRLIWRSRSKDWLNAFDQLAPEEGEYIWVAMECMQSQKRDEAEVQLKQATLRFPRSYQPRSLNGFVSMEAQDGNQALYYFQEAARLSYTPVQKVHFLMLHGRMHEILGEYEKATALYKEAELLSRGWGESRYRQGVCMVKMGFTDHAMNVFQECIDKNPHYFNRILLDPELERGRFQIQATMSELWKDAKELDKEAKKQLEALSNKMTAWFSKDHEFSQEVQKSFARLRSYGEIENYVFVRKLAAGCSTLEEEIDKRIESEVSRLSKKVEIYFARLKTIMREASWFPFPKMLRDFSRDFNYCAEKMHWMYTQYLKNAENFRRGQAYSLEVEERLDRLQKRLVTLRLLRDGTFFGLILGRNFLWMQLVGLGLALLLMPLIVYLAEHSTGYLSNLILTQKWNLQKGLILVLSIVAMCLAALRTAVTFEKRKRKFFDQEYERVREERLARERKKRDAFKARRKLQVEAVKQAQSVAKPASKPWKTAGGPQGRGAGGKQQDKPTPASRR
;
A
#
# COMPACT_ATOMS: atom_id res chain seq x y z
N MET A 1 -3.32 -37.77 -45.04
CA MET A 1 -1.93 -38.14 -44.74
C MET A 1 -1.62 -37.61 -43.34
N TYR A 2 -1.38 -38.53 -42.41
CA TYR A 2 -1.03 -38.25 -41.03
C TYR A 2 0.49 -38.22 -40.91
N SER A 3 1.03 -37.31 -40.11
CA SER A 3 2.48 -37.16 -39.97
C SER A 3 2.84 -36.86 -38.52
N LEU A 4 3.84 -37.57 -38.02
CA LEU A 4 4.34 -37.43 -36.67
C LEU A 4 4.95 -36.03 -36.44
N SER A 5 5.64 -35.48 -37.45
CA SER A 5 6.21 -34.11 -37.39
C SER A 5 5.15 -33.05 -37.09
N LYS A 6 3.91 -33.21 -37.59
CA LYS A 6 2.80 -32.30 -37.31
C LYS A 6 2.36 -32.33 -35.85
N LEU A 7 2.38 -33.50 -35.20
CA LEU A 7 2.12 -33.61 -33.76
C LEU A 7 3.27 -33.03 -32.93
N LEU A 8 4.51 -33.30 -33.34
CA LEU A 8 5.70 -32.76 -32.66
C LEU A 8 5.75 -31.23 -32.71
N ALA A 9 5.32 -30.63 -33.83
CA ALA A 9 5.26 -29.18 -34.01
C ALA A 9 4.24 -28.46 -33.09
N GLN A 10 3.29 -29.18 -32.48
CA GLN A 10 2.35 -28.61 -31.52
C GLN A 10 2.94 -28.45 -30.11
N MET A 11 4.08 -29.09 -29.84
CA MET A 11 4.69 -29.07 -28.51
C MET A 11 5.67 -27.90 -28.35
N PRO A 12 5.90 -27.44 -27.11
CA PRO A 12 6.89 -26.40 -26.87
C PRO A 12 8.30 -26.87 -27.23
N SER A 13 9.13 -25.96 -27.74
CA SER A 13 10.56 -26.18 -27.96
C SER A 13 11.37 -25.62 -26.79
N PHE A 14 12.33 -26.40 -26.31
CA PHE A 14 13.18 -26.01 -25.18
C PHE A 14 14.64 -25.91 -25.62
N THR A 15 15.30 -24.78 -25.33
CA THR A 15 16.77 -24.63 -25.49
C THR A 15 17.52 -25.36 -24.38
N GLN A 16 17.00 -25.32 -23.16
CA GLN A 16 17.47 -26.09 -22.01
C GLN A 16 16.29 -26.74 -21.30
N SER A 17 16.38 -28.04 -21.04
CA SER A 17 15.39 -28.78 -20.25
C SER A 17 15.83 -28.84 -18.79
N ARG A 18 14.88 -28.65 -17.88
CA ARG A 18 15.10 -28.78 -16.44
C ARG A 18 15.22 -30.24 -16.04
N MET A 19 14.26 -31.04 -16.48
CA MET A 19 14.17 -32.47 -16.18
C MET A 19 14.09 -33.24 -17.49
N VAL A 20 14.79 -34.36 -17.55
CA VAL A 20 14.90 -35.20 -18.73
C VAL A 20 14.77 -36.65 -18.27
N THR A 21 13.93 -37.42 -18.95
CA THR A 21 13.88 -38.87 -18.75
C THR A 21 13.58 -39.60 -20.03
N SER A 22 14.13 -40.81 -20.16
CA SER A 22 13.80 -41.72 -21.24
C SER A 22 12.55 -42.52 -20.90
N GLY A 23 11.75 -42.81 -21.92
CA GLY A 23 10.56 -43.63 -21.81
C GLY A 23 10.08 -44.09 -23.17
N ILE A 24 8.79 -44.38 -23.26
CA ILE A 24 8.18 -45.00 -24.43
C ILE A 24 7.18 -44.03 -25.05
N GLY A 25 7.44 -43.64 -26.30
CA GLY A 25 6.49 -42.89 -27.13
C GLY A 25 5.59 -43.84 -27.90
N ILE A 26 4.30 -43.50 -28.00
CA ILE A 26 3.34 -44.23 -28.82
C ILE A 26 2.67 -43.24 -29.76
N TRP A 27 2.93 -43.38 -31.05
CA TRP A 27 2.16 -42.70 -32.09
C TRP A 27 0.99 -43.58 -32.50
N MET A 28 -0.21 -43.01 -32.42
CA MET A 28 -1.45 -43.71 -32.69
C MET A 28 -2.23 -42.98 -33.78
N VAL A 29 -2.62 -43.70 -34.82
CA VAL A 29 -3.43 -43.19 -35.93
C VAL A 29 -4.65 -44.09 -36.09
N TYR A 30 -5.84 -43.54 -36.19
CA TYR A 30 -7.10 -44.30 -36.21
C TYR A 30 -8.06 -43.76 -37.27
N SER A 31 -8.98 -44.58 -37.78
CA SER A 31 -10.06 -44.11 -38.65
C SER A 31 -11.33 -43.82 -37.83
N GLY A 32 -12.04 -42.75 -38.18
CA GLY A 32 -13.26 -42.32 -37.47
C GLY A 32 -13.00 -41.73 -36.07
N HIS A 33 -13.98 -41.88 -35.17
CA HIS A 33 -13.86 -41.41 -33.79
C HIS A 33 -13.13 -42.42 -32.90
N VAL A 34 -12.17 -41.96 -32.08
CA VAL A 34 -11.51 -42.83 -31.10
C VAL A 34 -12.53 -43.37 -30.11
N SER A 35 -12.52 -44.68 -29.90
CA SER A 35 -13.33 -45.30 -28.87
C SER A 35 -12.81 -44.85 -27.48
N LYS A 36 -13.73 -44.42 -26.60
CA LYS A 36 -13.39 -44.05 -25.21
C LYS A 36 -12.59 -45.14 -24.47
N PRO A 37 -12.89 -46.45 -24.61
CA PRO A 37 -12.13 -47.51 -23.95
C PRO A 37 -10.64 -47.53 -24.31
N LEU A 38 -10.28 -47.12 -25.53
CA LEU A 38 -8.91 -47.14 -26.00
C LEU A 38 -8.06 -46.07 -25.30
N VAL A 39 -8.55 -44.84 -25.32
CA VAL A 39 -7.95 -43.70 -24.61
C VAL A 39 -7.87 -44.00 -23.11
N GLN A 40 -8.95 -44.53 -22.54
CA GLN A 40 -9.00 -44.87 -21.12
C GLN A 40 -7.97 -45.94 -20.75
N THR A 41 -7.77 -46.95 -21.59
CA THR A 41 -6.77 -48.00 -21.36
C THR A 41 -5.36 -47.42 -21.29
N LEU A 42 -5.00 -46.52 -22.22
CA LEU A 42 -3.71 -45.85 -22.21
C LEU A 42 -3.53 -44.99 -20.94
N MET A 43 -4.55 -44.22 -20.55
CA MET A 43 -4.51 -43.41 -19.33
C MET A 43 -4.41 -44.25 -18.06
N ASP A 44 -5.16 -45.35 -17.96
CA ASP A 44 -5.19 -46.21 -16.77
C ASP A 44 -3.83 -46.89 -16.50
N HIS A 45 -3.03 -47.10 -17.55
CA HIS A 45 -1.66 -47.62 -17.49
C HIS A 45 -0.60 -46.50 -17.39
N GLY A 46 -1.00 -45.27 -17.07
CA GLY A 46 -0.07 -44.15 -16.85
C GLY A 46 0.40 -43.43 -18.11
N GLY A 47 -0.34 -43.57 -19.22
CA GLY A 47 -0.05 -42.87 -20.46
C GLY A 47 -0.40 -41.38 -20.39
N VAL A 48 0.56 -40.53 -20.74
CA VAL A 48 0.39 -39.07 -20.88
C VAL A 48 0.10 -38.75 -22.34
N GLN A 49 -1.05 -38.14 -22.60
CA GLN A 49 -1.38 -37.64 -23.94
C GLN A 49 -0.65 -36.32 -24.19
N LEU A 50 0.32 -36.33 -25.11
CA LEU A 50 1.15 -35.18 -25.42
C LEU A 50 0.45 -34.25 -26.42
N ALA A 51 0.06 -34.79 -27.58
CA ALA A 51 -0.52 -34.03 -28.68
C ALA A 51 -1.64 -34.82 -29.37
N THR A 52 -2.56 -34.12 -30.03
CA THR A 52 -3.65 -34.73 -30.81
C THR A 52 -4.02 -33.80 -31.95
N ASP A 53 -4.16 -34.37 -33.15
CA ASP A 53 -4.46 -33.66 -34.38
C ASP A 53 -5.41 -34.50 -35.24
N GLY A 54 -6.70 -34.18 -35.18
CA GLY A 54 -7.74 -34.95 -35.86
C GLY A 54 -7.71 -36.43 -35.47
N ASN A 55 -7.25 -37.27 -36.40
CA ASN A 55 -7.28 -38.73 -36.31
C ASN A 55 -5.94 -39.36 -35.91
N GLN A 56 -5.05 -38.57 -35.31
CA GLN A 56 -3.78 -39.04 -34.77
C GLN A 56 -3.49 -38.43 -33.40
N SER A 57 -2.75 -39.16 -32.57
CA SER A 57 -2.32 -38.71 -31.25
C SER A 57 -0.96 -39.27 -30.88
N LEU A 58 -0.25 -38.55 -30.02
CA LEU A 58 1.05 -38.93 -29.48
C LEU A 58 0.95 -39.08 -27.97
N TRP A 59 1.43 -40.22 -27.48
CA TRP A 59 1.40 -40.59 -26.07
C TRP A 59 2.81 -40.88 -25.55
N PHE A 60 3.00 -40.71 -24.25
CA PHE A 60 4.25 -41.01 -23.57
C PHE A 60 4.01 -41.82 -22.29
N PHE A 61 4.89 -42.78 -22.03
CA PHE A 61 4.88 -43.61 -20.84
C PHE A 61 6.25 -43.59 -20.16
N PHE A 62 6.23 -43.40 -18.83
CA PHE A 62 7.44 -43.39 -18.00
C PHE A 62 7.93 -44.80 -17.61
N SER A 63 7.15 -45.84 -17.87
CA SER A 63 7.44 -47.20 -17.41
C SER A 63 7.03 -48.25 -18.46
N LYS A 64 7.40 -49.50 -18.18
CA LYS A 64 7.03 -50.68 -18.99
C LYS A 64 5.53 -50.96 -19.05
N GLU A 65 4.70 -50.22 -18.30
CA GLU A 65 3.23 -50.30 -18.36
C GLU A 65 2.69 -50.01 -19.77
N ALA A 66 3.44 -49.27 -20.60
CA ALA A 66 3.12 -49.09 -22.01
C ALA A 66 2.87 -50.42 -22.74
N HIS A 67 3.71 -51.43 -22.49
CA HIS A 67 3.61 -52.73 -23.15
C HIS A 67 2.37 -53.50 -22.68
N ARG A 68 2.01 -53.40 -21.39
CA ARG A 68 0.79 -54.01 -20.84
C ARG A 68 -0.47 -53.35 -21.41
N ALA A 69 -0.46 -52.02 -21.52
CA ALA A 69 -1.54 -51.27 -22.14
C ALA A 69 -1.75 -51.71 -23.59
N LEU A 70 -0.67 -51.80 -24.36
CA LEU A 70 -0.70 -52.23 -25.76
C LEU A 70 -1.14 -53.69 -25.92
N ALA A 71 -0.72 -54.58 -25.03
CA ALA A 71 -1.15 -55.97 -24.99
C ALA A 71 -2.66 -56.09 -24.77
N ARG A 72 -3.20 -55.32 -23.81
CA ARG A 72 -4.64 -55.22 -23.57
C ARG A 72 -5.40 -54.71 -24.79
N LEU A 73 -4.87 -53.66 -25.43
CA LEU A 73 -5.47 -53.10 -26.64
C LEU A 73 -5.42 -54.08 -27.81
N GLN A 74 -4.33 -54.85 -27.96
CA GLN A 74 -4.23 -55.86 -29.01
C GLN A 74 -5.33 -56.93 -28.87
N ILE A 75 -5.57 -57.42 -27.66
CA ILE A 75 -6.65 -58.38 -27.38
C ILE A 75 -8.02 -57.74 -27.65
N TRP A 76 -8.22 -56.51 -27.17
CA TRP A 76 -9.47 -55.79 -27.36
C TRP A 76 -9.80 -55.52 -28.85
N LEU A 77 -8.79 -55.19 -29.67
CA LEU A 77 -8.92 -54.95 -31.10
C LEU A 77 -9.25 -56.21 -31.91
N ARG A 78 -8.85 -57.40 -31.43
CA ARG A 78 -9.28 -58.68 -32.05
C ARG A 78 -10.79 -58.89 -31.91
N LEU A 79 -11.38 -58.40 -30.81
CA LEU A 79 -12.82 -58.49 -30.55
C LEU A 79 -13.60 -57.30 -31.14
N ASN A 80 -12.94 -56.16 -31.34
CA ASN A 80 -13.52 -54.92 -31.84
C ASN A 80 -12.65 -54.39 -33.00
N PRO A 81 -12.86 -54.90 -34.23
CA PRO A 81 -12.01 -54.55 -35.35
C PRO A 81 -12.16 -53.06 -35.69
N LEU A 82 -11.09 -52.31 -35.45
CA LEU A 82 -10.93 -50.91 -35.83
C LEU A 82 -9.69 -50.79 -36.71
N GLN A 83 -9.74 -49.90 -37.71
CA GLN A 83 -8.54 -49.56 -38.47
C GLN A 83 -7.70 -48.60 -37.64
N ILE A 84 -6.69 -49.14 -36.97
CA ILE A 84 -5.81 -48.41 -36.08
C ILE A 84 -4.38 -48.85 -36.26
N PHE A 85 -3.48 -47.89 -36.23
CA PHE A 85 -2.05 -48.08 -36.33
C PHE A 85 -1.41 -47.60 -35.03
N PHE A 86 -0.52 -48.42 -34.48
CA PHE A 86 0.34 -48.05 -33.38
C PHE A 86 1.79 -48.20 -33.77
N GLU A 87 2.58 -47.17 -33.50
CA GLU A 87 4.02 -47.19 -33.59
C GLU A 87 4.63 -46.84 -32.23
N VAL A 88 5.40 -47.77 -31.69
CA VAL A 88 5.99 -47.71 -30.36
C VAL A 88 7.48 -47.48 -30.50
N MET A 89 7.97 -46.37 -29.94
CA MET A 89 9.31 -45.87 -30.18
C MET A 89 9.97 -45.36 -28.89
N PRO A 90 11.32 -45.39 -28.79
CA PRO A 90 12.02 -44.71 -27.72
C PRO A 90 11.77 -43.20 -27.79
N ALA A 91 11.43 -42.60 -26.66
CA ALA A 91 11.17 -41.18 -26.56
C ALA A 91 11.80 -40.61 -25.29
N THR A 92 12.12 -39.32 -25.31
CA THR A 92 12.69 -38.61 -24.16
C THR A 92 11.74 -37.49 -23.73
N PHE A 93 11.18 -37.59 -22.53
CA PHE A 93 10.32 -36.57 -21.96
C PHE A 93 11.16 -35.43 -21.42
N LEU A 94 10.80 -34.20 -21.80
CA LEU A 94 11.49 -32.97 -21.46
C LEU A 94 10.55 -32.08 -20.67
N VAL A 95 11.03 -31.52 -19.55
CA VAL A 95 10.26 -30.54 -18.76
C VAL A 95 11.00 -29.21 -18.72
N GLY A 96 10.29 -28.13 -19.04
CA GLY A 96 10.75 -26.76 -18.96
C GLY A 96 10.79 -26.22 -17.52
N TYR A 97 11.32 -25.01 -17.34
CA TYR A 97 11.37 -24.34 -16.03
C TYR A 97 10.01 -23.80 -15.55
N ASP A 98 9.05 -23.69 -16.46
CA ASP A 98 7.65 -23.33 -16.24
C ASP A 98 6.73 -24.55 -16.01
N MET A 99 7.32 -25.74 -15.83
CA MET A 99 6.61 -27.03 -15.72
C MET A 99 5.82 -27.44 -16.97
N THR A 100 5.99 -26.75 -18.11
CA THR A 100 5.51 -27.26 -19.39
C THR A 100 6.38 -28.44 -19.84
N TYR A 101 5.83 -29.32 -20.65
CA TYR A 101 6.53 -30.52 -21.10
C TYR A 101 6.46 -30.71 -22.61
N SER A 102 7.46 -31.40 -23.13
CA SER A 102 7.64 -31.73 -24.54
C SER A 102 8.27 -33.12 -24.65
N VAL A 103 8.39 -33.65 -25.87
CA VAL A 103 9.08 -34.92 -26.11
C VAL A 103 10.09 -34.78 -27.24
N SER A 104 11.24 -35.41 -27.05
CA SER A 104 12.27 -35.57 -28.08
C SER A 104 12.31 -37.02 -28.55
N ILE A 105 12.31 -37.18 -29.86
CA ILE A 105 12.35 -38.46 -30.57
C ILE A 105 13.55 -38.41 -31.53
N ALA A 106 14.14 -39.58 -31.80
CA ALA A 106 15.28 -39.71 -32.69
C ALA A 106 14.99 -39.10 -34.09
N PRO A 107 15.95 -38.39 -34.71
CA PRO A 107 15.73 -37.66 -35.96
C PRO A 107 15.19 -38.51 -37.11
N ASP A 108 15.64 -39.75 -37.22
CA ASP A 108 15.24 -40.76 -38.20
C ASP A 108 13.77 -41.19 -38.09
N LEU A 109 13.13 -40.92 -36.95
CA LEU A 109 11.72 -41.24 -36.71
C LEU A 109 10.78 -40.03 -36.90
N LYS A 110 11.30 -38.80 -37.00
CA LYS A 110 10.48 -37.57 -36.99
C LYS A 110 9.63 -37.39 -38.24
N ASP A 111 10.16 -37.78 -39.40
CA ASP A 111 9.54 -37.55 -40.71
C ASP A 111 8.59 -38.68 -41.13
N GLN A 112 8.23 -39.56 -40.20
CA GLN A 112 7.32 -40.66 -40.47
C GLN A 112 5.90 -40.16 -40.78
N TYR A 113 5.27 -40.82 -41.74
CA TYR A 113 3.92 -40.50 -42.21
C TYR A 113 3.12 -41.76 -42.53
N LEU A 114 1.80 -41.62 -42.44
CA LEU A 114 0.86 -42.71 -42.72
C LEU A 114 -0.35 -42.18 -43.49
N SER A 115 -0.69 -42.84 -44.60
CA SER A 115 -1.86 -42.46 -45.41
C SER A 115 -3.16 -43.06 -44.90
N ASN A 116 -3.13 -44.33 -44.46
CA ASN A 116 -4.28 -45.07 -43.94
C ASN A 116 -3.80 -46.03 -42.83
N PRO A 117 -4.47 -46.10 -41.66
CA PRO A 117 -4.09 -46.98 -40.55
C PRO A 117 -4.13 -48.49 -40.82
N GLY A 118 -4.88 -48.96 -41.83
CA GLY A 118 -4.88 -50.39 -42.20
C GLY A 118 -5.39 -51.32 -41.08
N ASP A 119 -4.89 -52.57 -41.07
CA ASP A 119 -5.23 -53.57 -40.05
C ASP A 119 -4.62 -53.25 -38.67
N PRO A 120 -5.29 -53.61 -37.56
CA PRO A 120 -4.84 -53.30 -36.20
C PRO A 120 -3.55 -54.03 -35.83
N VAL A 121 -2.42 -53.37 -36.08
CA VAL A 121 -1.08 -53.90 -35.82
C VAL A 121 -0.29 -52.92 -34.95
N ILE A 122 0.50 -53.47 -34.02
CA ILE A 122 1.33 -52.70 -33.10
C ILE A 122 2.80 -52.92 -33.47
N TRP A 123 3.39 -51.87 -34.03
CA TRP A 123 4.80 -51.83 -34.44
C TRP A 123 5.67 -51.42 -33.27
N VAL A 124 6.73 -52.19 -33.01
CA VAL A 124 7.68 -51.97 -31.93
C VAL A 124 9.05 -51.73 -32.52
N HIS A 125 9.64 -50.60 -32.14
CA HIS A 125 11.00 -50.24 -32.52
C HIS A 125 12.01 -51.26 -31.93
N PRO A 126 13.05 -51.68 -32.67
CA PRO A 126 13.98 -52.75 -32.23
C PRO A 126 14.65 -52.49 -30.88
N LYS A 127 15.00 -51.23 -30.56
CA LYS A 127 15.54 -50.84 -29.24
C LYS A 127 14.61 -51.14 -28.04
N LEU A 128 13.32 -51.38 -28.25
CA LEU A 128 12.36 -51.70 -27.19
C LEU A 128 12.08 -53.20 -27.05
N GLU A 129 12.68 -54.04 -27.90
CA GLU A 129 12.47 -55.50 -27.91
C GLU A 129 12.78 -56.14 -26.54
N GLU A 130 13.91 -55.81 -25.93
CA GLU A 130 14.28 -56.30 -24.60
C GLU A 130 13.26 -55.86 -23.53
N GLY A 131 12.74 -54.63 -23.63
CA GLY A 131 11.71 -54.10 -22.75
C GLY A 131 10.39 -54.86 -22.85
N VAL A 132 9.98 -55.25 -24.06
CA VAL A 132 8.80 -56.11 -24.28
C VAL A 132 9.02 -57.49 -23.68
N LEU A 133 10.16 -58.12 -23.98
CA LEU A 133 10.49 -59.48 -23.51
C LEU A 133 10.64 -59.57 -21.99
N SER A 134 10.95 -58.45 -21.32
CA SER A 134 10.99 -58.38 -19.85
C SER A 134 9.62 -58.53 -19.18
N VAL A 135 8.52 -58.42 -19.94
CA VAL A 135 7.15 -58.57 -19.44
C VAL A 135 6.65 -59.99 -19.78
N PRO A 136 6.44 -60.86 -18.77
CA PRO A 136 6.06 -62.26 -19.02
C PRO A 136 4.77 -62.38 -19.84
N GLY A 137 4.81 -63.15 -20.93
CA GLY A 137 3.66 -63.38 -21.82
C GLY A 137 3.55 -62.41 -23.02
N LEU A 138 4.51 -61.50 -23.17
CA LEU A 138 4.68 -60.69 -24.38
C LEU A 138 5.84 -61.20 -25.24
N GLY A 139 5.70 -61.09 -26.55
CA GLY A 139 6.74 -61.41 -27.52
C GLY A 139 6.68 -60.49 -28.74
N VAL A 140 7.70 -60.60 -29.59
CA VAL A 140 7.76 -59.86 -30.85
C VAL A 140 8.06 -60.79 -32.02
N LYS A 141 7.62 -60.43 -33.22
CA LYS A 141 7.91 -61.14 -34.47
C LYS A 141 8.43 -60.15 -35.54
N PRO A 142 9.24 -60.57 -36.52
CA PRO A 142 9.63 -59.70 -37.62
C PRO A 142 8.40 -59.19 -38.38
N GLY A 143 8.37 -57.89 -38.69
CA GLY A 143 7.34 -57.27 -39.51
C GLY A 143 7.91 -56.62 -40.77
N ASN A 144 7.12 -56.55 -41.84
CA ASN A 144 7.52 -55.88 -43.07
C ASN A 144 7.24 -54.38 -42.99
N VAL A 145 8.26 -53.55 -43.20
CA VAL A 145 8.17 -52.08 -43.08
C VAL A 145 7.03 -51.51 -43.94
N HIS A 146 6.17 -50.71 -43.32
CA HIS A 146 5.06 -50.03 -44.00
C HIS A 146 5.57 -48.79 -44.77
N ALA A 147 4.92 -48.43 -45.88
CA ALA A 147 5.26 -47.21 -46.61
C ALA A 147 5.09 -45.97 -45.72
N GLY A 148 6.15 -45.15 -45.61
CA GLY A 148 6.22 -43.95 -44.77
C GLY A 148 6.86 -44.14 -43.39
N MET A 149 7.21 -45.38 -43.01
CA MET A 149 8.02 -45.68 -41.82
C MET A 149 9.52 -45.65 -42.14
N SER A 150 10.36 -45.51 -41.12
CA SER A 150 11.82 -45.60 -41.25
C SER A 150 12.29 -47.01 -41.66
N THR A 151 13.46 -47.13 -42.29
CA THR A 151 14.01 -48.39 -42.82
C THR A 151 14.64 -49.28 -41.75
N LEU A 152 14.09 -49.27 -40.53
CA LEU A 152 14.58 -50.07 -39.40
C LEU A 152 13.97 -51.47 -39.39
N ASP A 153 14.58 -52.39 -38.64
CA ASP A 153 14.09 -53.76 -38.42
C ASP A 153 12.90 -53.80 -37.45
N TRP A 154 11.79 -53.17 -37.85
CA TRP A 154 10.59 -53.07 -37.05
C TRP A 154 10.01 -54.45 -36.69
N LYS A 155 9.50 -54.56 -35.47
CA LYS A 155 8.90 -55.78 -34.95
C LYS A 155 7.41 -55.61 -34.72
N LEU A 156 6.67 -56.72 -34.72
CA LEU A 156 5.26 -56.78 -34.40
C LEU A 156 5.06 -57.35 -33.01
N LEU A 157 4.33 -56.63 -32.16
CA LEU A 157 3.96 -57.13 -30.83
C LEU A 157 3.00 -58.32 -30.95
N PHE A 158 3.23 -59.36 -30.16
CA PHE A 158 2.31 -60.48 -29.99
C PHE A 158 2.09 -60.77 -28.50
N THR A 159 0.81 -60.84 -28.12
CA THR A 159 0.38 -61.13 -26.75
C THR A 159 -0.20 -62.54 -26.66
N ASP A 160 0.23 -63.30 -25.64
CA ASP A 160 -0.36 -64.59 -25.29
C ASP A 160 -1.84 -64.42 -24.84
N PRO A 161 -2.79 -65.25 -25.31
CA PRO A 161 -4.18 -65.19 -24.85
C PRO A 161 -4.39 -65.26 -23.33
N SER A 162 -3.45 -65.85 -22.59
CA SER A 162 -3.50 -65.99 -21.12
C SER A 162 -2.89 -64.83 -20.33
N PHE A 163 -2.46 -63.77 -21.02
CA PHE A 163 -1.75 -62.64 -20.41
C PHE A 163 -2.61 -61.86 -19.40
N ASN A 164 -2.05 -61.56 -18.22
CA ASN A 164 -2.68 -60.65 -17.25
C ASN A 164 -2.47 -59.19 -17.68
N TYR A 165 -3.56 -58.54 -18.07
CA TYR A 165 -3.61 -57.18 -18.59
C TYR A 165 -3.94 -56.12 -17.52
N GLU A 166 -3.92 -56.48 -16.24
CA GLU A 166 -4.06 -55.50 -15.15
C GLU A 166 -2.79 -54.66 -14.99
N SER A 167 -2.97 -53.37 -14.72
CA SER A 167 -1.86 -52.47 -14.47
C SER A 167 -1.24 -52.74 -13.10
N GLU A 168 0.08 -52.63 -13.00
CA GLU A 168 0.81 -52.73 -11.71
C GLU A 168 0.88 -51.40 -10.97
N LEU A 169 0.29 -50.33 -11.51
CA LEU A 169 0.32 -49.01 -10.91
C LEU A 169 -0.55 -48.94 -9.66
N GLY A 170 0.06 -48.57 -8.54
CA GLY A 170 -0.66 -48.32 -7.30
C GLY A 170 0.12 -47.45 -6.33
N TRP A 171 -0.61 -46.75 -5.47
CA TRP A 171 -0.08 -45.83 -4.47
C TRP A 171 -0.65 -46.11 -3.08
N TYR A 172 0.08 -45.70 -2.06
CA TYR A 172 -0.46 -45.45 -0.73
C TYR A 172 -0.60 -43.94 -0.57
N PHE A 173 -1.82 -43.48 -0.34
CA PHE A 173 -2.11 -42.10 0.00
C PHE A 173 -2.14 -41.95 1.51
N ILE A 174 -1.29 -41.06 2.02
CA ILE A 174 -1.10 -40.84 3.45
C ILE A 174 -1.54 -39.42 3.74
N ILE A 175 -2.40 -39.23 4.73
CA ILE A 175 -2.79 -37.92 5.26
C ILE A 175 -2.35 -37.87 6.72
N LYS A 176 -1.70 -36.78 7.10
CA LYS A 176 -1.19 -36.53 8.45
C LYS A 176 -1.58 -35.13 8.92
N PRO A 177 -2.40 -34.98 9.98
CA PRO A 177 -2.62 -33.67 10.61
C PRO A 177 -1.33 -33.14 11.25
N LEU A 178 -1.14 -31.82 11.18
CA LEU A 178 0.01 -31.13 11.78
C LEU A 178 -0.23 -30.80 13.26
N GLY A 179 0.83 -30.68 14.04
CA GLY A 179 0.75 -30.39 15.48
C GLY A 179 0.97 -31.61 16.39
N LYS A 180 0.77 -31.43 17.70
CA LYS A 180 0.99 -32.49 18.69
C LYS A 180 -0.32 -33.22 18.99
N LYS A 181 -0.23 -34.54 19.12
CA LYS A 181 -1.40 -35.42 19.32
C LYS A 181 -2.14 -35.19 20.64
N LEU A 182 -1.44 -34.67 21.64
CA LEU A 182 -1.98 -34.44 22.97
C LEU A 182 -2.90 -33.21 23.02
N ASP A 183 -2.90 -32.38 21.98
CA ASP A 183 -3.68 -31.15 21.95
C ASP A 183 -5.16 -31.44 21.64
N LYS A 184 -6.05 -30.78 22.38
CA LYS A 184 -7.50 -30.96 22.24
C LYS A 184 -7.99 -30.46 20.88
N GLU A 185 -7.46 -29.35 20.40
CA GLU A 185 -7.83 -28.75 19.12
C GLU A 185 -7.38 -29.65 17.96
N TYR A 186 -6.16 -30.20 18.04
CA TYR A 186 -5.67 -31.22 17.11
C TYR A 186 -6.63 -32.41 17.00
N SER A 187 -7.00 -32.98 18.14
CA SER A 187 -7.88 -34.16 18.17
C SER A 187 -9.28 -33.84 17.61
N THR A 188 -9.79 -32.65 17.89
CA THR A 188 -11.10 -32.19 17.44
C THR A 188 -11.10 -31.96 15.93
N GLY A 189 -10.10 -31.23 15.42
CA GLY A 189 -9.93 -30.94 14.01
C GLY A 189 -9.67 -32.19 13.17
N TRP A 190 -8.85 -33.13 13.68
CA TRP A 190 -8.58 -34.39 12.99
C TRP A 190 -9.83 -35.28 12.87
N ARG A 191 -10.62 -35.40 13.95
CA ARG A 191 -11.89 -36.14 13.92
C ARG A 191 -12.92 -35.47 13.02
N TYR A 192 -13.00 -34.15 13.04
CA TYR A 192 -13.89 -33.41 12.14
C TYR A 192 -13.52 -33.67 10.68
N PHE A 193 -12.24 -33.54 10.31
CA PHE A 193 -11.79 -33.85 8.96
C PHE A 193 -12.13 -35.28 8.55
N TYR A 194 -11.85 -36.26 9.42
CA TYR A 194 -12.16 -37.66 9.16
C TYR A 194 -13.66 -37.88 8.92
N SER A 195 -14.55 -37.25 9.69
CA SER A 195 -16.00 -37.33 9.51
C SER A 195 -16.48 -36.85 8.13
N ARG A 196 -15.71 -35.97 7.49
CA ARG A 196 -15.98 -35.44 6.15
C ARG A 196 -15.36 -36.30 5.05
N VAL A 197 -14.21 -36.93 5.33
CA VAL A 197 -13.52 -37.82 4.38
C VAL A 197 -14.12 -39.22 4.35
N GLU A 198 -14.61 -39.73 5.47
CA GLU A 198 -15.14 -41.09 5.58
C GLU A 198 -16.22 -41.40 4.52
N PRO A 199 -17.23 -40.52 4.28
CA PRO A 199 -18.21 -40.75 3.21
C PRO A 199 -17.59 -40.89 1.82
N ILE A 200 -16.50 -40.18 1.54
CA ILE A 200 -15.76 -40.27 0.25
C ILE A 200 -15.07 -41.63 0.14
N ILE A 201 -14.41 -42.08 1.21
CA ILE A 201 -13.76 -43.40 1.28
C ILE A 201 -14.80 -44.51 1.05
N GLN A 202 -15.93 -44.46 1.76
CA GLN A 202 -17.00 -45.45 1.65
C GLN A 202 -17.60 -45.49 0.24
N ARG A 203 -17.88 -44.31 -0.35
CA ARG A 203 -18.38 -44.19 -1.73
C ARG A 203 -17.41 -44.76 -2.78
N LEU A 204 -16.11 -44.64 -2.55
CA LEU A 204 -15.06 -45.16 -3.43
C LEU A 204 -14.69 -46.63 -3.13
N GLY A 205 -15.23 -47.23 -2.07
CA GLY A 205 -14.96 -48.62 -1.69
C GLY A 205 -13.51 -48.88 -1.24
N LEU A 206 -12.85 -47.87 -0.67
CA LEU A 206 -11.43 -47.96 -0.29
C LEU A 206 -11.25 -48.62 1.08
N LYS A 207 -10.27 -49.52 1.19
CA LYS A 207 -9.74 -49.95 2.48
C LYS A 207 -8.94 -48.80 3.11
N TYR A 208 -8.88 -48.71 4.43
CA TYR A 208 -8.10 -47.67 5.08
C TYR A 208 -7.56 -48.09 6.43
N ILE A 209 -6.49 -47.43 6.86
CA ILE A 209 -5.99 -47.45 8.24
C ILE A 209 -6.17 -46.03 8.75
N TRP A 210 -6.92 -45.87 9.84
CA TRP A 210 -7.11 -44.59 10.51
C TRP A 210 -6.71 -44.73 11.98
N ASN A 211 -5.93 -43.77 12.45
CA ASN A 211 -5.61 -43.62 13.86
C ASN A 211 -5.50 -42.12 14.19
N ASP A 212 -5.11 -41.79 15.42
CA ASP A 212 -4.98 -40.40 15.88
C ASP A 212 -3.87 -39.61 15.17
N SER A 213 -3.15 -40.19 14.20
CA SER A 213 -1.93 -39.61 13.62
C SER A 213 -1.89 -39.60 12.11
N PHE A 214 -2.54 -40.58 11.48
CA PHE A 214 -2.50 -40.77 10.04
C PHE A 214 -3.80 -41.41 9.55
N LEU A 215 -4.11 -41.12 8.29
CA LEU A 215 -5.04 -41.89 7.47
C LEU A 215 -4.25 -42.43 6.27
N ILE A 216 -4.28 -43.74 6.06
CA ILE A 216 -3.57 -44.42 4.97
C ILE A 216 -4.56 -45.16 4.10
N LEU A 217 -4.50 -44.95 2.80
CA LEU A 217 -5.42 -45.49 1.80
C LEU A 217 -4.62 -46.14 0.66
N PRO A 218 -4.86 -47.41 0.28
CA PRO A 218 -4.35 -47.98 -0.94
C PRO A 218 -5.18 -47.49 -2.14
N LEU A 219 -4.50 -46.96 -3.15
CA LEU A 219 -5.08 -46.54 -4.43
C LEU A 219 -4.51 -47.44 -5.53
N ASP A 220 -5.30 -48.43 -5.94
CA ASP A 220 -4.87 -49.53 -6.83
C ASP A 220 -4.97 -49.22 -8.33
N SER A 221 -5.28 -47.98 -8.72
CA SER A 221 -5.31 -47.60 -10.13
C SER A 221 -5.10 -46.10 -10.32
N MET A 222 -4.63 -45.72 -11.51
CA MET A 222 -4.50 -44.30 -11.89
C MET A 222 -5.84 -43.57 -11.80
N ARG A 223 -6.94 -44.24 -12.20
CA ARG A 223 -8.29 -43.67 -12.10
C ARG A 223 -8.70 -43.37 -10.65
N LEU A 224 -8.41 -44.28 -9.72
CA LEU A 224 -8.66 -44.04 -8.29
C LEU A 224 -7.80 -42.89 -7.76
N LEU A 225 -6.52 -42.82 -8.15
CA LEU A 225 -5.64 -41.72 -7.76
C LEU A 225 -6.17 -40.37 -8.24
N ARG A 226 -6.51 -40.25 -9.52
CA ARG A 226 -7.06 -39.01 -10.09
C ARG A 226 -8.37 -38.59 -9.40
N ASN A 227 -9.29 -39.53 -9.20
CA ASN A 227 -10.55 -39.25 -8.53
C ASN A 227 -10.33 -38.83 -7.08
N TRP A 228 -9.46 -39.54 -6.34
CA TRP A 228 -9.14 -39.21 -4.96
C TRP A 228 -8.51 -37.82 -4.81
N CYS A 229 -7.50 -37.50 -5.63
CA CYS A 229 -6.86 -36.18 -5.61
C CYS A 229 -7.85 -35.05 -5.90
N ARG A 230 -8.81 -35.27 -6.79
CA ARG A 230 -9.87 -34.29 -7.07
C ARG A 230 -10.80 -34.08 -5.88
N GLU A 231 -11.31 -35.18 -5.33
CA GLU A 231 -12.24 -35.16 -4.20
C GLU A 231 -11.61 -34.54 -2.95
N ILE A 232 -10.35 -34.86 -2.65
CA ILE A 232 -9.68 -34.35 -1.46
C ILE A 232 -9.39 -32.84 -1.56
N ILE A 233 -8.98 -32.35 -2.74
CA ILE A 233 -8.76 -30.91 -2.95
C ILE A 233 -10.10 -30.15 -2.80
N TYR A 234 -11.18 -30.67 -3.39
CA TYR A 234 -12.51 -30.05 -3.23
C TYR A 234 -13.01 -30.07 -1.79
N LEU A 235 -12.81 -31.17 -1.07
CA LEU A 235 -13.21 -31.28 0.32
C LEU A 235 -12.50 -30.25 1.20
N ILE A 236 -11.19 -30.08 1.03
CA ILE A 236 -10.45 -29.12 1.86
C ILE A 236 -10.92 -27.70 1.59
N ARG A 237 -11.18 -27.36 0.33
CA ARG A 237 -11.76 -26.07 -0.04
C ARG A 237 -13.12 -25.85 0.63
N ASP A 238 -13.99 -26.86 0.59
CA ASP A 238 -15.30 -26.83 1.25
C ASP A 238 -15.15 -26.59 2.77
N ILE A 239 -14.28 -27.36 3.44
CA ILE A 239 -13.99 -27.22 4.87
C ILE A 239 -13.50 -25.81 5.22
N LYS A 240 -12.58 -25.24 4.43
CA LYS A 240 -12.07 -23.87 4.65
C LYS A 240 -13.15 -22.80 4.46
N SER A 241 -14.05 -23.00 3.49
CA SER A 241 -15.14 -22.06 3.20
C SER A 241 -16.32 -22.15 4.17
N GLY A 242 -16.50 -23.31 4.83
CA GLY A 242 -17.69 -23.63 5.62
C GLY A 242 -17.86 -22.84 6.93
N GLY A 243 -16.87 -22.06 7.37
CA GLY A 243 -16.99 -21.14 8.52
C GLY A 243 -17.18 -21.78 9.90
N GLU A 244 -17.33 -23.10 10.00
CA GLU A 244 -17.63 -23.84 11.24
C GLU A 244 -16.46 -23.92 12.25
N GLY A 245 -15.33 -23.26 12.01
CA GLY A 245 -14.23 -23.15 12.98
C GLY A 245 -13.50 -24.46 13.33
N HIS A 246 -13.74 -25.55 12.59
CA HIS A 246 -13.16 -26.87 12.83
C HIS A 246 -12.07 -27.28 11.82
N TYR A 247 -11.60 -26.33 11.00
CA TYR A 247 -10.51 -26.57 10.06
C TYR A 247 -9.20 -26.87 10.79
N TRP A 248 -8.48 -27.88 10.32
CA TRP A 248 -7.16 -28.25 10.82
C TRP A 248 -6.22 -28.61 9.66
N PRO A 249 -4.99 -28.06 9.62
CA PRO A 249 -4.08 -28.25 8.50
C PRO A 249 -3.49 -29.66 8.47
N MET A 250 -3.38 -30.21 7.25
CA MET A 250 -2.85 -31.56 7.07
C MET A 250 -1.84 -31.60 5.94
N VAL A 251 -0.83 -32.44 6.08
CA VAL A 251 0.08 -32.77 4.98
C VAL A 251 -0.31 -34.11 4.40
N MET A 252 -0.19 -34.25 3.09
CA MET A 252 -0.63 -35.45 2.40
C MET A 252 0.27 -35.78 1.23
N ALA A 253 0.52 -37.07 1.04
CA ALA A 253 1.42 -37.57 0.01
C ALA A 253 0.90 -38.89 -0.59
N ALA A 254 1.01 -39.03 -1.91
CA ALA A 254 0.83 -40.29 -2.61
C ALA A 254 2.19 -40.92 -2.89
N VAL A 255 2.44 -42.11 -2.34
CA VAL A 255 3.71 -42.83 -2.47
C VAL A 255 3.48 -44.10 -3.28
N PRO A 256 4.31 -44.41 -4.30
CA PRO A 256 4.20 -45.68 -5.03
C PRO A 256 4.27 -46.91 -4.10
N LYS A 257 3.50 -47.96 -4.38
CA LYS A 257 3.45 -49.17 -3.53
C LYS A 257 4.73 -50.00 -3.50
N GLN A 258 5.62 -49.82 -4.47
CA GLN A 258 6.79 -50.68 -4.69
C GLN A 258 7.67 -50.76 -3.43
N GLY A 259 7.82 -51.96 -2.87
CA GLY A 259 8.63 -52.20 -1.67
C GLY A 259 7.97 -51.79 -0.34
N LEU A 260 6.69 -51.38 -0.35
CA LEU A 260 5.96 -50.92 0.84
C LEU A 260 4.73 -51.77 1.13
N ASN A 261 4.50 -52.07 2.41
CA ASN A 261 3.36 -52.87 2.88
C ASN A 261 2.31 -51.97 3.52
N PHE A 262 1.04 -52.31 3.31
CA PHE A 262 -0.09 -51.61 3.93
C PHE A 262 -0.17 -51.89 5.44
N ASN A 263 0.44 -51.03 6.26
CA ASN A 263 0.42 -51.11 7.72
C ASN A 263 0.66 -49.73 8.37
N GLU A 264 0.55 -49.66 9.70
CA GLU A 264 0.68 -48.41 10.47
C GLU A 264 2.09 -47.81 10.47
N ASP A 265 3.13 -48.62 10.23
CA ASP A 265 4.51 -48.15 10.19
C ASP A 265 4.91 -47.54 8.84
N LEU A 266 4.05 -47.62 7.83
CA LEU A 266 4.32 -47.12 6.48
C LEU A 266 4.78 -45.66 6.46
N PRO A 267 4.16 -44.69 7.15
CA PRO A 267 4.60 -43.29 7.13
C PRO A 267 6.02 -43.07 7.67
N LYS A 268 6.54 -43.98 8.50
CA LYS A 268 7.92 -43.94 9.00
C LYS A 268 8.92 -44.49 7.99
N LYS A 269 8.49 -45.38 7.10
CA LYS A 269 9.31 -45.99 6.04
C LYS A 269 9.42 -45.10 4.79
N VAL A 270 8.52 -44.14 4.64
CA VAL A 270 8.58 -43.15 3.57
C VAL A 270 9.63 -42.10 3.92
N ALA A 271 10.66 -41.99 3.08
CA ALA A 271 11.72 -40.99 3.22
C ALA A 271 11.22 -39.60 2.81
N LEU A 272 10.31 -39.03 3.61
CA LEU A 272 9.70 -37.72 3.37
C LEU A 272 9.68 -36.87 4.63
N GLU A 273 10.13 -35.62 4.50
CA GLU A 273 10.09 -34.64 5.57
C GLU A 273 8.71 -33.99 5.67
N TRP A 274 7.82 -34.64 6.43
CA TRP A 274 6.43 -34.22 6.64
C TRP A 274 6.27 -32.76 7.10
N ASN A 275 7.24 -32.22 7.83
CA ASN A 275 7.17 -30.84 8.36
C ASN A 275 7.49 -29.77 7.30
N ARG A 276 8.06 -30.15 6.16
CA ARG A 276 8.37 -29.23 5.05
C ARG A 276 7.27 -29.17 3.99
N LEU A 277 6.38 -30.16 3.97
CA LEU A 277 5.29 -30.17 3.01
C LEU A 277 4.34 -29.00 3.28
N ALA A 278 3.88 -28.40 2.19
CA ALA A 278 2.80 -27.44 2.22
C ALA A 278 1.54 -28.15 2.77
N PRO A 279 0.80 -27.53 3.70
CA PRO A 279 -0.46 -28.09 4.13
C PRO A 279 -1.47 -28.08 2.99
N ASP A 280 -2.39 -29.04 3.02
CA ASP A 280 -3.63 -29.12 2.24
C ASP A 280 -3.53 -29.45 0.76
N TYR A 281 -2.32 -29.72 0.26
CA TYR A 281 -2.12 -30.12 -1.13
C TYR A 281 -1.64 -31.57 -1.23
N PRO A 282 -2.16 -32.38 -2.16
CA PRO A 282 -1.59 -33.69 -2.50
C PRO A 282 -0.16 -33.53 -3.01
N HIS A 283 0.79 -34.20 -2.34
CA HIS A 283 2.18 -34.28 -2.78
C HIS A 283 2.45 -35.61 -3.50
N LEU A 284 3.12 -35.55 -4.64
CA LEU A 284 3.46 -36.73 -5.45
C LEU A 284 4.86 -36.54 -6.06
N SER A 285 5.43 -37.62 -6.59
CA SER A 285 6.58 -37.48 -7.49
C SER A 285 6.17 -36.69 -8.75
N PHE A 286 7.08 -35.90 -9.34
CA PHE A 286 6.82 -35.21 -10.61
C PHE A 286 6.31 -36.18 -11.69
N ARG A 287 6.92 -37.37 -11.77
CA ARG A 287 6.49 -38.43 -12.68
C ARG A 287 5.00 -38.72 -12.53
N ASP A 288 4.56 -39.03 -11.31
CA ASP A 288 3.18 -39.41 -11.06
C ASP A 288 2.23 -38.21 -11.23
N ALA A 289 2.66 -37.01 -10.86
CA ALA A 289 1.88 -35.78 -11.06
C ALA A 289 1.61 -35.50 -12.55
N PHE A 290 2.61 -35.63 -13.43
CA PHE A 290 2.40 -35.47 -14.87
C PHE A 290 1.46 -36.54 -15.45
N THR A 291 1.43 -37.76 -14.87
CA THR A 291 0.50 -38.81 -15.30
C THR A 291 -0.96 -38.56 -14.92
N LEU A 292 -1.25 -37.65 -13.98
CA LEU A 292 -2.63 -37.27 -13.66
C LEU A 292 -3.32 -36.51 -14.80
N GLY A 293 -2.55 -35.97 -15.74
CA GLY A 293 -3.04 -35.27 -16.93
C GLY A 293 -3.46 -33.82 -16.68
N ARG A 294 -4.10 -33.23 -17.69
CA ARG A 294 -4.37 -31.77 -17.80
C ARG A 294 -5.38 -31.21 -16.79
N ASP A 295 -6.01 -32.06 -15.99
CA ASP A 295 -6.94 -31.62 -14.94
C ASP A 295 -6.21 -31.03 -13.72
N PHE A 296 -4.89 -31.27 -13.63
CA PHE A 296 -4.06 -30.88 -12.50
C PHE A 296 -2.86 -30.05 -12.98
N ASP A 297 -2.51 -29.04 -12.20
CA ASP A 297 -1.25 -28.33 -12.38
C ASP A 297 -0.21 -28.85 -11.41
N VAL A 298 1.03 -28.86 -11.87
CA VAL A 298 2.18 -29.34 -11.11
C VAL A 298 2.95 -28.14 -10.59
N ASN A 299 3.04 -28.03 -9.26
CA ASN A 299 3.71 -26.92 -8.59
C ASN A 299 4.99 -27.41 -7.90
N GLU A 300 6.06 -26.64 -8.08
CA GLU A 300 7.35 -26.92 -7.47
C GLU A 300 7.33 -26.74 -5.95
N ILE A 301 8.22 -27.46 -5.27
CA ILE A 301 8.55 -27.23 -3.87
C ILE A 301 9.88 -26.47 -3.84
N GLY A 302 9.97 -25.33 -3.13
CA GLY A 302 11.08 -24.39 -3.26
C GLY A 302 12.45 -24.90 -2.81
N TYR A 303 12.53 -26.01 -2.08
CA TYR A 303 13.79 -26.64 -1.65
C TYR A 303 14.29 -27.79 -2.57
N SER A 304 13.63 -28.05 -3.71
CA SER A 304 14.08 -29.09 -4.66
C SER A 304 15.40 -28.69 -5.36
N MET A 305 16.33 -29.65 -5.47
CA MET A 305 17.73 -29.45 -5.90
C MET A 305 17.89 -28.88 -7.32
N SER A 306 19.09 -28.37 -7.64
CA SER A 306 19.42 -27.60 -8.87
C SER A 306 19.08 -28.29 -10.19
N LYS A 307 19.12 -29.63 -10.25
CA LYS A 307 18.53 -30.45 -11.32
C LYS A 307 17.48 -31.34 -10.69
N GLY A 308 16.21 -30.97 -10.87
CA GLY A 308 15.09 -31.79 -10.39
C GLY A 308 15.14 -33.16 -11.04
N ARG A 309 15.00 -34.21 -10.24
CA ARG A 309 14.71 -35.56 -10.74
C ARG A 309 13.20 -35.70 -10.86
N LEU A 310 12.71 -36.56 -11.76
CA LEU A 310 11.27 -36.80 -11.84
C LEU A 310 10.72 -37.58 -10.63
N GLU A 311 11.62 -38.20 -9.88
CA GLU A 311 11.33 -38.82 -8.59
C GLU A 311 11.21 -37.79 -7.45
N ASP A 312 11.63 -36.53 -7.66
CA ASP A 312 11.49 -35.47 -6.66
C ASP A 312 10.01 -35.13 -6.43
N TRP A 313 9.74 -34.57 -5.27
CA TRP A 313 8.39 -34.23 -4.83
C TRP A 313 7.91 -32.90 -5.40
N CYS A 314 6.63 -32.88 -5.76
CA CYS A 314 5.86 -31.72 -6.16
C CYS A 314 4.50 -31.77 -5.45
N HIS A 315 3.75 -30.67 -5.49
CA HIS A 315 2.35 -30.66 -5.08
C HIS A 315 1.45 -30.28 -6.23
N ILE A 316 0.21 -30.74 -6.20
CA ILE A 316 -0.75 -30.51 -7.28
C ILE A 316 -1.90 -29.61 -6.85
N THR A 317 -2.40 -28.84 -7.81
CA THR A 317 -3.63 -28.05 -7.72
C THR A 317 -4.56 -28.39 -8.88
N LEU A 318 -5.81 -27.96 -8.84
CA LEU A 318 -6.74 -28.18 -9.94
C LEU A 318 -6.52 -27.15 -11.06
N GLY A 319 -6.54 -27.59 -12.32
CA GLY A 319 -6.28 -26.81 -13.55
C GLY A 319 -7.18 -25.59 -13.81
N SER A 320 -8.24 -25.40 -13.02
CA SER A 320 -9.10 -24.21 -13.07
C SER A 320 -8.58 -23.08 -12.17
N GLU A 321 -7.92 -23.42 -11.06
CA GLU A 321 -7.36 -22.45 -10.11
C GLU A 321 -6.10 -21.78 -10.66
N SER A 322 -5.32 -22.48 -11.50
CA SER A 322 -4.21 -21.87 -12.23
C SER A 322 -4.68 -20.88 -13.26
N LYS A 323 -5.74 -21.15 -14.03
CA LYS A 323 -6.21 -20.22 -15.08
C LYS A 323 -6.78 -18.91 -14.55
N GLU A 324 -7.40 -18.92 -13.37
CA GLU A 324 -7.81 -17.68 -12.68
C GLU A 324 -6.60 -16.92 -12.10
N ARG A 325 -5.57 -17.64 -11.64
CA ARG A 325 -4.32 -17.07 -11.07
C ARG A 325 -3.22 -16.79 -12.11
N SER A 326 -3.30 -17.32 -13.32
CA SER A 326 -2.32 -17.21 -14.41
C SER A 326 -2.70 -16.09 -15.37
N THR A 327 -3.32 -15.03 -14.86
CA THR A 327 -3.22 -13.74 -15.52
C THR A 327 -1.80 -13.21 -15.30
N GLU A 328 -1.29 -12.37 -16.19
CA GLU A 328 0.04 -11.70 -16.14
C GLU A 328 0.27 -10.84 -14.86
N GLN A 329 -0.58 -10.99 -13.84
CA GLN A 329 -0.69 -10.16 -12.65
C GLN A 329 -0.41 -10.92 -11.34
N SER A 330 -0.23 -12.25 -11.35
CA SER A 330 0.11 -12.97 -10.11
C SER A 330 1.60 -12.86 -9.77
N ILE A 331 1.87 -12.54 -8.51
CA ILE A 331 3.21 -12.51 -7.95
C ILE A 331 3.63 -13.95 -7.69
N GLN A 332 4.60 -14.45 -8.45
CA GLN A 332 5.26 -15.73 -8.18
C GLN A 332 6.74 -15.51 -7.95
N ILE A 333 7.18 -15.53 -6.69
CA ILE A 333 8.58 -15.28 -6.32
C ILE A 333 9.24 -16.59 -5.88
N LYS A 334 10.31 -16.97 -6.56
CA LYS A 334 11.13 -18.14 -6.20
C LYS A 334 12.32 -17.67 -5.37
N LEU A 335 12.38 -18.12 -4.12
CA LEU A 335 13.51 -17.78 -3.25
C LEU A 335 14.78 -18.51 -3.66
N PRO A 336 15.96 -17.98 -3.28
CA PRO A 336 17.23 -18.66 -3.47
C PRO A 336 17.23 -20.01 -2.76
N ARG A 337 17.39 -21.09 -3.52
CA ARG A 337 17.23 -22.47 -3.03
C ARG A 337 18.26 -22.81 -1.98
N LYS A 338 19.48 -22.31 -2.15
CA LYS A 338 20.60 -22.59 -1.23
C LYS A 338 20.41 -21.99 0.15
N LEU A 339 19.58 -20.97 0.29
CA LEU A 339 19.22 -20.42 1.62
C LEU A 339 18.21 -21.32 2.36
N LEU A 340 17.41 -22.08 1.60
CA LEU A 340 16.41 -23.01 2.09
C LEU A 340 16.95 -24.44 2.27
N ALA A 341 18.14 -24.73 1.72
CA ALA A 341 18.76 -26.04 1.77
C ALA A 341 19.33 -26.34 3.17
N GLY A 342 19.01 -27.52 3.71
CA GLY A 342 19.45 -28.01 5.03
C GLY A 342 18.31 -28.37 5.96
N ASP A 343 18.62 -29.04 7.08
CA ASP A 343 17.62 -29.66 7.97
C ASP A 343 17.33 -28.85 9.23
N THR A 344 18.28 -28.05 9.67
CA THR A 344 18.20 -27.29 10.92
C THR A 344 18.06 -25.80 10.63
N GLU A 345 17.05 -25.17 11.21
CA GLU A 345 16.86 -23.72 11.15
C GLU A 345 17.86 -23.01 12.09
N CYS A 346 18.59 -22.03 11.57
CA CYS A 346 19.49 -21.21 12.36
C CYS A 346 18.69 -20.30 13.29
N PHE A 347 18.99 -20.31 14.60
CA PHE A 347 18.31 -19.47 15.59
C PHE A 347 18.38 -17.97 15.23
N TYR A 348 19.56 -17.50 14.83
CA TYR A 348 19.86 -16.09 14.57
C TYR A 348 19.15 -15.51 13.36
N CYS A 349 19.08 -16.27 12.25
CA CYS A 349 18.62 -15.74 10.97
C CYS A 349 17.51 -16.54 10.28
N GLY A 350 17.14 -17.71 10.81
CA GLY A 350 16.09 -18.57 10.25
C GLY A 350 16.48 -19.37 9.02
N LEU A 351 17.66 -19.12 8.45
CA LEU A 351 18.17 -19.85 7.28
C LEU A 351 18.57 -21.28 7.65
N LYS A 352 18.54 -22.19 6.67
CA LYS A 352 18.88 -23.62 6.84
C LYS A 352 20.27 -23.98 6.34
N SER A 353 20.95 -23.04 5.68
CA SER A 353 22.23 -23.25 4.99
C SER A 353 23.44 -23.42 5.91
N HIS A 354 23.31 -23.16 7.21
CA HIS A 354 24.41 -23.17 8.18
C HIS A 354 23.90 -23.42 9.61
N LYS A 355 24.80 -23.78 10.52
CA LYS A 355 24.52 -23.89 11.97
C LYS A 355 24.56 -22.52 12.64
N ALA A 356 23.91 -22.39 13.80
CA ALA A 356 23.89 -21.13 14.55
C ALA A 356 25.29 -20.61 14.93
N SER A 357 26.25 -21.50 15.25
CA SER A 357 27.65 -21.14 15.53
C SER A 357 28.35 -20.46 14.36
N ASP A 358 27.96 -20.81 13.14
CA ASP A 358 28.61 -20.37 11.90
C ASP A 358 27.82 -19.23 11.23
N CYS A 359 26.91 -18.60 11.98
CA CYS A 359 26.02 -17.59 11.42
C CYS A 359 26.77 -16.31 11.02
N PRO A 360 26.59 -15.80 9.79
CA PRO A 360 27.15 -14.52 9.36
C PRO A 360 26.79 -13.33 10.26
N SER A 361 25.64 -13.40 10.93
CA SER A 361 25.16 -12.31 11.80
C SER A 361 26.08 -12.00 12.99
N HIS A 362 27.00 -12.91 13.33
CA HIS A 362 28.06 -12.70 14.31
C HIS A 362 28.93 -11.47 13.99
N GLY A 363 29.18 -11.23 12.70
CA GLY A 363 29.99 -10.10 12.23
C GLY A 363 29.27 -8.75 12.22
N PHE A 364 27.96 -8.70 12.49
CA PHE A 364 27.23 -7.44 12.46
C PHE A 364 27.30 -6.72 13.81
N MET A 365 27.63 -5.42 13.76
CA MET A 365 27.76 -4.57 14.95
C MET A 365 26.57 -3.62 15.14
N THR A 366 25.92 -3.21 14.05
CA THR A 366 24.82 -2.23 14.05
C THR A 366 23.65 -2.74 13.23
N LEU A 367 22.46 -2.18 13.49
CA LEU A 367 21.27 -2.40 12.66
C LEU A 367 21.39 -1.61 11.35
N ASN A 368 20.68 -2.06 10.31
CA ASN A 368 20.58 -1.36 9.04
C ASN A 368 19.10 -1.17 8.63
N PRO A 369 18.34 -0.26 9.28
CA PRO A 369 16.94 -0.04 8.96
C PRO A 369 16.72 0.54 7.56
N GLU A 370 17.72 1.20 6.98
CA GLU A 370 17.65 1.82 5.64
C GLU A 370 17.50 0.77 4.52
N VAL A 371 17.91 -0.48 4.77
CA VAL A 371 17.76 -1.58 3.80
C VAL A 371 16.30 -1.77 3.37
N TRP A 372 15.33 -1.42 4.21
CA TRP A 372 13.91 -1.57 3.89
C TRP A 372 13.45 -0.58 2.82
N ASP A 373 14.02 0.62 2.83
CA ASP A 373 13.82 1.62 1.78
C ASP A 373 14.61 1.25 0.52
N GLU A 374 15.86 0.78 0.65
CA GLU A 374 16.64 0.27 -0.49
C GLU A 374 15.91 -0.87 -1.20
N LEU A 375 15.39 -1.85 -0.45
CA LEU A 375 14.63 -2.99 -1.00
C LEU A 375 13.36 -2.53 -1.71
N ALA A 376 12.68 -1.51 -1.19
CA ALA A 376 11.51 -0.94 -1.84
C ALA A 376 11.82 -0.28 -3.19
N THR A 377 13.06 0.16 -3.43
CA THR A 377 13.49 0.70 -4.76
C THR A 377 13.57 -0.35 -5.85
N ILE A 378 13.57 -1.63 -5.50
CA ILE A 378 13.59 -2.71 -6.47
C ILE A 378 12.13 -2.98 -6.90
N PRO A 379 11.80 -2.88 -8.21
CA PRO A 379 10.47 -3.25 -8.70
C PRO A 379 10.16 -4.71 -8.42
N ILE A 380 8.90 -5.03 -8.07
CA ILE A 380 8.48 -6.41 -7.74
C ILE A 380 8.75 -7.37 -8.91
N SER A 381 8.63 -6.90 -10.16
CA SER A 381 8.94 -7.67 -11.37
C SER A 381 10.40 -8.14 -11.45
N GLN A 382 11.32 -7.49 -10.71
CA GLN A 382 12.74 -7.85 -10.68
C GLN A 382 13.11 -8.79 -9.53
N TYR A 383 12.19 -9.07 -8.58
CA TYR A 383 12.52 -9.89 -7.41
C TYR A 383 13.02 -11.29 -7.77
N ASN A 384 12.44 -11.94 -8.79
CA ASN A 384 12.94 -13.23 -9.26
C ASN A 384 14.36 -13.17 -9.82
N ALA A 385 14.68 -12.13 -10.58
CA ALA A 385 16.03 -11.94 -11.12
C ALA A 385 17.04 -11.72 -10.00
N VAL A 386 16.70 -10.92 -8.98
CA VAL A 386 17.56 -10.69 -7.81
C VAL A 386 17.72 -11.97 -6.96
N CYS A 387 16.66 -12.76 -6.80
CA CYS A 387 16.75 -14.06 -6.11
C CYS A 387 17.63 -15.04 -6.88
N GLN A 388 17.55 -15.05 -8.20
CA GLN A 388 18.41 -15.87 -9.05
C GLN A 388 19.88 -15.44 -8.97
N GLU A 389 20.16 -14.13 -9.06
CA GLU A 389 21.50 -13.56 -8.88
C GLU A 389 22.10 -13.99 -7.53
N LEU A 390 21.30 -13.92 -6.46
CA LEU A 390 21.72 -14.38 -5.14
C LEU A 390 21.98 -15.89 -5.10
N ASP A 391 21.13 -16.71 -5.72
CA ASP A 391 21.33 -18.18 -5.76
C ASP A 391 22.59 -18.57 -6.55
N GLU A 392 22.90 -17.86 -7.64
CA GLU A 392 24.11 -18.05 -8.45
C GLU A 392 25.38 -17.65 -7.69
N ALA A 393 25.34 -16.52 -6.97
CA ALA A 393 26.44 -16.05 -6.13
C ALA A 393 26.79 -17.04 -4.98
N LEU A 394 25.81 -17.82 -4.53
CA LEU A 394 25.98 -18.85 -3.50
C LEU A 394 26.52 -20.19 -4.05
N SER A 395 27.11 -20.24 -5.26
CA SER A 395 27.59 -21.46 -5.96
C SER A 395 28.70 -22.26 -5.27
N GLU A 396 29.40 -21.68 -4.30
CA GLU A 396 30.36 -22.39 -3.45
C GLU A 396 29.74 -22.65 -2.06
N SER A 397 29.84 -23.89 -1.57
CA SER A 397 29.22 -24.36 -0.33
C SER A 397 29.56 -23.51 0.90
N SER A 398 28.56 -23.29 1.77
CA SER A 398 28.61 -22.74 3.15
C SER A 398 28.61 -21.21 3.33
N GLY A 399 28.38 -20.75 4.57
CA GLY A 399 28.17 -19.34 4.96
C GLY A 399 29.28 -18.35 4.56
N THR A 400 30.44 -18.83 4.10
CA THR A 400 31.51 -18.01 3.52
C THR A 400 31.10 -17.34 2.20
N SER A 401 30.30 -17.99 1.35
CA SER A 401 29.79 -17.35 0.14
C SER A 401 28.76 -16.26 0.45
N LEU A 402 27.96 -16.44 1.51
CA LEU A 402 27.01 -15.42 1.98
C LEU A 402 27.73 -14.19 2.54
N ASN A 403 28.84 -14.36 3.27
CA ASN A 403 29.68 -13.24 3.72
C ASN A 403 30.20 -12.41 2.54
N ARG A 404 30.68 -13.06 1.46
CA ARG A 404 31.13 -12.35 0.25
C ARG A 404 30.02 -11.52 -0.40
N VAL A 405 28.78 -12.04 -0.43
CA VAL A 405 27.63 -11.29 -0.95
C VAL A 405 27.32 -10.08 -0.08
N LEU A 406 27.41 -10.22 1.25
CA LEU A 406 27.16 -9.14 2.20
C LEU A 406 28.21 -8.02 2.12
N GLU A 407 29.47 -8.36 1.80
CA GLU A 407 30.56 -7.40 1.56
C GLU A 407 30.49 -6.75 0.15
N GLY A 408 29.73 -7.34 -0.76
CA GLY A 408 29.59 -6.87 -2.14
C GLY A 408 28.71 -5.63 -2.29
N THR A 409 28.49 -5.24 -3.54
CA THR A 409 27.58 -4.15 -3.93
C THR A 409 26.50 -4.68 -4.87
N GLY A 410 25.32 -4.05 -4.90
CA GLY A 410 24.22 -4.43 -5.79
C GLY A 410 22.98 -4.99 -5.10
N LYS A 411 22.01 -5.46 -5.88
CA LYS A 411 20.66 -5.84 -5.40
C LYS A 411 20.67 -7.15 -4.61
N ALA A 412 21.52 -8.11 -4.97
CA ALA A 412 21.69 -9.34 -4.20
C ALA A 412 22.17 -9.06 -2.75
N ARG A 413 23.07 -8.08 -2.57
CA ARG A 413 23.49 -7.60 -1.23
C ARG A 413 22.33 -7.00 -0.46
N VAL A 414 21.50 -6.16 -1.09
CA VAL A 414 20.31 -5.57 -0.45
C VAL A 414 19.36 -6.66 0.03
N LEU A 415 19.07 -7.66 -0.82
CA LEU A 415 18.22 -8.79 -0.46
C LEU A 415 18.82 -9.60 0.70
N ALA A 416 20.11 -9.96 0.61
CA ALA A 416 20.80 -10.70 1.67
C ALA A 416 20.78 -9.93 3.00
N THR A 417 21.07 -8.63 2.96
CA THR A 417 21.04 -7.75 4.15
C THR A 417 19.63 -7.67 4.74
N ALA A 418 18.60 -7.52 3.89
CA ALA A 418 17.21 -7.49 4.34
C ALA A 418 16.81 -8.77 5.07
N ILE A 419 17.23 -9.95 4.59
CA ILE A 419 16.99 -11.25 5.25
C ILE A 419 17.57 -11.25 6.68
N PHE A 420 18.75 -10.67 6.90
CA PHE A 420 19.32 -10.56 8.24
C PHE A 420 18.67 -9.46 9.09
N GLU A 421 18.17 -8.37 8.49
CA GLU A 421 17.38 -7.36 9.22
C GLU A 421 16.01 -7.89 9.66
N MET A 422 15.37 -8.80 8.89
CA MET A 422 14.11 -9.46 9.29
C MET A 422 14.21 -10.11 10.66
N THR A 423 15.37 -10.66 10.98
CA THR A 423 15.62 -11.48 12.16
C THR A 423 16.57 -10.81 13.14
N ALA A 424 16.88 -9.52 12.93
CA ALA A 424 17.75 -8.74 13.81
C ALA A 424 17.41 -8.84 15.30
N PRO A 425 16.12 -8.91 15.73
CA PRO A 425 15.76 -9.09 17.14
C PRO A 425 16.30 -10.35 17.81
N PHE A 426 16.77 -11.33 17.05
CA PHE A 426 17.35 -12.57 17.56
C PHE A 426 18.88 -12.61 17.48
N GLN A 427 19.52 -11.52 17.04
CA GLN A 427 20.96 -11.42 16.79
C GLN A 427 21.69 -10.69 17.91
N LEU A 428 22.97 -11.00 18.08
CA LEU A 428 23.81 -10.44 19.14
C LEU A 428 23.88 -8.90 19.08
N ARG A 429 23.89 -8.31 17.89
CA ARG A 429 23.85 -6.83 17.73
C ARG A 429 22.63 -6.18 18.38
N PHE A 430 21.48 -6.82 18.35
CA PHE A 430 20.25 -6.28 18.95
C PHE A 430 20.31 -6.44 20.48
N LEU A 431 20.90 -7.52 20.98
CA LEU A 431 21.16 -7.72 22.40
C LEU A 431 22.03 -6.58 22.98
N ARG A 432 23.05 -6.12 22.25
CA ARG A 432 23.89 -4.97 22.66
C ARG A 432 23.05 -3.70 22.86
N LEU A 433 22.08 -3.43 21.98
CA LEU A 433 21.16 -2.29 22.12
C LEU A 433 20.26 -2.43 23.35
N ILE A 434 19.73 -3.63 23.58
CA ILE A 434 18.84 -3.91 24.72
C ILE A 434 19.57 -3.77 26.05
N TRP A 435 20.83 -4.17 26.14
CA TRP A 435 21.64 -3.99 27.35
C TRP A 435 21.84 -2.53 27.71
N ARG A 436 21.98 -1.67 26.68
CA ARG A 436 22.20 -0.23 26.82
C ARG A 436 20.91 0.58 26.94
N SER A 437 19.76 0.01 26.57
CA SER A 437 18.47 0.68 26.69
C SER A 437 18.03 0.78 28.15
N ARG A 438 17.59 1.98 28.53
CA ARG A 438 17.00 2.29 29.86
C ARG A 438 15.53 2.74 29.74
N SER A 439 14.97 2.74 28.53
CA SER A 439 13.60 3.20 28.29
C SER A 439 12.57 2.23 28.84
N LYS A 440 11.41 2.78 29.22
CA LYS A 440 10.19 2.01 29.53
C LYS A 440 9.25 1.88 28.34
N ASP A 441 9.40 2.75 27.35
CA ASP A 441 8.63 2.75 26.10
C ASP A 441 9.49 2.27 24.93
N TRP A 442 8.89 1.45 24.07
CA TRP A 442 9.58 0.84 22.94
C TRP A 442 9.86 1.83 21.81
N LEU A 443 8.96 2.78 21.56
CA LEU A 443 9.06 3.69 20.41
C LEU A 443 10.38 4.48 20.40
N ASN A 444 10.84 4.90 21.58
CA ASN A 444 12.05 5.70 21.76
C ASN A 444 13.15 4.92 22.49
N ALA A 445 13.09 3.58 22.46
CA ALA A 445 13.94 2.72 23.28
C ALA A 445 15.44 2.83 22.97
N PHE A 446 15.78 3.27 21.76
CA PHE A 446 17.14 3.27 21.24
C PHE A 446 17.66 4.67 20.88
N ASP A 447 16.91 5.73 21.17
CA ASP A 447 17.32 7.12 20.87
C ASP A 447 18.48 7.58 21.75
N GLN A 448 18.52 7.11 23.00
CA GLN A 448 19.57 7.40 23.98
C GLN A 448 20.01 6.11 24.65
N LEU A 449 21.22 5.67 24.33
CA LEU A 449 21.80 4.43 24.84
C LEU A 449 22.84 4.74 25.92
N ALA A 450 22.78 4.00 27.03
CA ALA A 450 23.82 4.03 28.06
C ALA A 450 25.18 3.58 27.48
N PRO A 451 26.32 4.01 28.06
CA PRO A 451 27.63 3.49 27.67
C PRO A 451 27.76 1.98 27.94
N GLU A 452 28.74 1.35 27.28
CA GLU A 452 29.07 -0.05 27.50
C GLU A 452 29.78 -0.21 28.87
N GLU A 453 29.03 -0.60 29.88
CA GLU A 453 29.53 -0.81 31.26
C GLU A 453 29.61 -2.31 31.59
N GLY A 454 30.74 -2.75 32.18
CA GLY A 454 30.93 -4.11 32.70
C GLY A 454 32.12 -4.85 32.09
N GLU A 455 33.18 -5.05 32.87
CA GLU A 455 34.49 -5.57 32.40
C GLU A 455 34.40 -6.93 31.69
N TYR A 456 33.70 -7.91 32.27
CA TYR A 456 33.66 -9.28 31.73
C TYR A 456 32.59 -9.52 30.65
N ILE A 457 31.47 -8.79 30.71
CA ILE A 457 30.30 -9.11 29.89
C ILE A 457 30.45 -8.67 28.43
N TRP A 458 31.14 -7.55 28.20
CA TRP A 458 31.42 -7.07 26.84
C TRP A 458 32.54 -7.86 26.17
N VAL A 459 33.56 -8.29 26.93
CA VAL A 459 34.58 -9.23 26.42
C VAL A 459 33.93 -10.56 26.04
N ALA A 460 33.03 -11.10 26.87
CA ALA A 460 32.27 -12.29 26.50
C ALA A 460 31.44 -12.10 25.22
N MET A 461 30.84 -10.90 25.05
CA MET A 461 30.08 -10.56 23.85
C MET A 461 30.98 -10.53 22.61
N GLU A 462 32.15 -9.91 22.68
CA GLU A 462 33.14 -9.85 21.61
C GLU A 462 33.67 -11.25 21.25
N CYS A 463 33.93 -12.10 22.26
CA CYS A 463 34.30 -13.50 22.05
C CYS A 463 33.22 -14.25 21.27
N MET A 464 31.93 -14.08 21.62
CA MET A 464 30.82 -14.70 20.86
C MET A 464 30.76 -14.20 19.42
N GLN A 465 30.86 -12.89 19.20
CA GLN A 465 30.88 -12.30 17.84
C GLN A 465 32.08 -12.76 17.00
N SER A 466 33.20 -13.07 17.67
CA SER A 466 34.40 -13.64 17.04
C SER A 466 34.36 -15.17 16.92
N GLN A 467 33.22 -15.80 17.22
CA GLN A 467 33.02 -17.26 17.22
C GLN A 467 33.96 -18.03 18.17
N LYS A 468 34.43 -17.37 19.23
CA LYS A 468 35.28 -17.93 20.29
C LYS A 468 34.46 -18.30 21.53
N ARG A 469 33.54 -19.26 21.36
CA ARG A 469 32.57 -19.67 22.38
C ARG A 469 33.21 -20.08 23.71
N ASP A 470 34.31 -20.83 23.67
CA ASP A 470 34.98 -21.33 24.88
C ASP A 470 35.59 -20.19 25.73
N GLU A 471 36.17 -19.17 25.06
CA GLU A 471 36.65 -17.96 25.74
C GLU A 471 35.48 -17.16 26.33
N ALA A 472 34.36 -17.07 25.59
CA ALA A 472 33.14 -16.40 26.07
C ALA A 472 32.57 -17.07 27.33
N GLU A 473 32.57 -18.41 27.41
CA GLU A 473 32.14 -19.16 28.59
C GLU A 473 32.99 -18.83 29.84
N VAL A 474 34.31 -18.69 29.68
CA VAL A 474 35.21 -18.33 30.78
C VAL A 474 34.87 -16.94 31.32
N GLN A 475 34.70 -15.95 30.43
CA GLN A 475 34.33 -14.59 30.82
C GLN A 475 32.93 -14.52 31.43
N LEU A 476 31.97 -15.30 30.91
CA LEU A 476 30.62 -15.38 31.45
C LEU A 476 30.55 -15.98 32.84
N LYS A 477 31.40 -16.95 33.17
CA LYS A 477 31.52 -17.49 34.53
C LYS A 477 31.93 -16.37 35.51
N GLN A 478 32.93 -15.56 35.15
CA GLN A 478 33.36 -14.41 35.97
C GLN A 478 32.25 -13.36 36.08
N ALA A 479 31.59 -13.01 34.97
CA ALA A 479 30.48 -12.06 34.95
C ALA A 479 29.30 -12.53 35.83
N THR A 480 28.98 -13.82 35.80
CA THR A 480 27.88 -14.41 36.58
C THR A 480 28.20 -14.44 38.07
N LEU A 481 29.45 -14.72 38.45
CA LEU A 481 29.89 -14.67 39.85
C LEU A 481 29.84 -13.25 40.41
N ARG A 482 30.26 -12.26 39.62
CA ARG A 482 30.28 -10.86 40.04
C ARG A 482 28.88 -10.22 40.05
N PHE A 483 28.02 -10.60 39.11
CA PHE A 483 26.69 -10.01 38.93
C PHE A 483 25.59 -11.09 38.89
N PRO A 484 25.34 -11.82 39.99
CA PRO A 484 24.47 -13.01 39.99
C PRO A 484 22.98 -12.71 39.70
N ARG A 485 22.55 -11.46 39.94
CA ARG A 485 21.18 -10.96 39.70
C ARG A 485 21.05 -10.07 38.46
N SER A 486 22.08 -10.01 37.60
CA SER A 486 22.01 -9.26 36.35
C SER A 486 21.39 -10.12 35.25
N TYR A 487 20.53 -9.51 34.43
CA TYR A 487 19.96 -10.16 33.25
C TYR A 487 21.00 -10.35 32.13
N GLN A 488 22.06 -9.52 32.06
CA GLN A 488 22.99 -9.53 30.93
C GLN A 488 23.76 -10.86 30.82
N PRO A 489 24.43 -11.38 31.88
CA PRO A 489 25.11 -12.67 31.81
C PRO A 489 24.13 -13.84 31.55
N ARG A 490 22.91 -13.78 32.10
CA ARG A 490 21.88 -14.81 31.83
C ARG A 490 21.48 -14.81 30.36
N SER A 491 21.23 -13.64 29.78
CA SER A 491 20.84 -13.53 28.37
C SER A 491 21.92 -14.08 27.43
N LEU A 492 23.21 -13.79 27.68
CA LEU A 492 24.29 -14.31 26.83
C LEU A 492 24.58 -15.80 27.06
N ASN A 493 24.44 -16.31 28.29
CA ASN A 493 24.49 -17.76 28.55
C ASN A 493 23.42 -18.54 27.77
N GLY A 494 22.26 -17.93 27.50
CA GLY A 494 21.24 -18.50 26.62
C GLY A 494 21.75 -18.72 25.19
N PHE A 495 22.44 -17.73 24.61
CA PHE A 495 23.06 -17.87 23.29
C PHE A 495 24.18 -18.92 23.26
N VAL A 496 25.05 -18.92 24.26
CA VAL A 496 26.13 -19.92 24.39
C VAL A 496 25.56 -21.35 24.45
N SER A 497 24.52 -21.55 25.26
CA SER A 497 23.86 -22.87 25.40
C SER A 497 23.14 -23.27 24.11
N MET A 498 22.52 -22.31 23.42
CA MET A 498 21.87 -22.52 22.13
C MET A 498 22.88 -22.95 21.06
N GLU A 499 24.04 -22.29 20.97
CA GLU A 499 25.10 -22.70 20.03
C GLU A 499 25.72 -24.05 20.38
N ALA A 500 25.75 -24.40 21.68
CA ALA A 500 26.12 -25.73 22.15
C ALA A 500 25.06 -26.81 21.85
N GLN A 501 23.95 -26.45 21.19
CA GLN A 501 22.80 -27.31 20.89
C GLN A 501 22.05 -27.82 22.14
N ASP A 502 22.22 -27.15 23.29
CA ASP A 502 21.44 -27.39 24.50
C ASP A 502 20.26 -26.41 24.59
N GLY A 503 19.19 -26.75 23.86
CA GLY A 503 17.98 -25.93 23.81
C GLY A 503 17.27 -25.79 25.15
N ASN A 504 17.32 -26.81 26.03
CA ASN A 504 16.65 -26.76 27.33
C ASN A 504 17.35 -25.77 28.27
N GLN A 505 18.68 -25.80 28.28
CA GLN A 505 19.47 -24.86 29.06
C GLN A 505 19.35 -23.43 28.52
N ALA A 506 19.27 -23.28 27.19
CA ALA A 506 19.00 -21.99 26.56
C ALA A 506 17.64 -21.40 26.98
N LEU A 507 16.57 -22.20 26.96
CA LEU A 507 15.23 -21.81 27.43
C LEU A 507 15.28 -21.29 28.88
N TYR A 508 15.91 -22.05 29.78
CA TYR A 508 16.08 -21.66 31.18
C TYR A 508 16.75 -20.28 31.32
N TYR A 509 17.84 -20.06 30.60
CA TYR A 509 18.59 -18.80 30.68
C TYR A 509 17.82 -17.61 30.10
N PHE A 510 17.11 -17.77 28.99
CA PHE A 510 16.28 -16.70 28.43
C PHE A 510 15.10 -16.35 29.35
N GLN A 511 14.46 -17.35 29.96
CA GLN A 511 13.41 -17.13 30.96
C GLN A 511 13.94 -16.38 32.19
N GLU A 512 15.11 -16.76 32.71
CA GLU A 512 15.74 -16.07 33.84
C GLU A 512 16.15 -14.64 33.48
N ALA A 513 16.65 -14.39 32.27
CA ALA A 513 16.95 -13.04 31.81
C ALA A 513 15.69 -12.15 31.76
N ALA A 514 14.57 -12.70 31.27
CA ALA A 514 13.27 -12.01 31.28
C ALA A 514 12.82 -11.68 32.71
N ARG A 515 13.00 -12.60 33.67
CA ARG A 515 12.65 -12.40 35.09
C ARG A 515 13.49 -11.32 35.77
N LEU A 516 14.77 -11.22 35.40
CA LEU A 516 15.75 -10.27 35.98
C LEU A 516 15.77 -8.91 35.27
N SER A 517 14.90 -8.69 34.28
CA SER A 517 14.83 -7.43 33.53
C SER A 517 14.36 -6.26 34.39
N TYR A 518 14.93 -5.08 34.16
CA TYR A 518 14.55 -3.86 34.88
C TYR A 518 13.47 -3.06 34.16
N THR A 519 13.43 -3.13 32.83
CA THR A 519 12.48 -2.37 32.00
C THR A 519 11.59 -3.28 31.15
N PRO A 520 10.38 -2.82 30.77
CA PRO A 520 9.52 -3.53 29.83
C PRO A 520 10.22 -3.85 28.50
N VAL A 521 11.04 -2.93 27.97
CA VAL A 521 11.81 -3.11 26.73
C VAL A 521 12.73 -4.34 26.84
N GLN A 522 13.48 -4.45 27.94
CA GLN A 522 14.37 -5.58 28.18
C GLN A 522 13.57 -6.89 28.31
N LYS A 523 12.50 -6.87 29.11
CA LYS A 523 11.65 -8.04 29.33
C LYS A 523 11.04 -8.54 28.01
N VAL A 524 10.50 -7.62 27.20
CA VAL A 524 9.89 -7.91 25.90
C VAL A 524 10.87 -8.58 24.94
N HIS A 525 12.12 -8.08 24.86
CA HIS A 525 13.14 -8.72 24.04
C HIS A 525 13.49 -10.13 24.52
N PHE A 526 13.64 -10.37 25.82
CA PHE A 526 13.95 -11.72 26.31
C PHE A 526 12.77 -12.69 26.18
N LEU A 527 11.52 -12.21 26.26
CA LEU A 527 10.35 -13.00 25.86
C LEU A 527 10.42 -13.41 24.38
N MET A 528 10.90 -12.54 23.50
CA MET A 528 11.10 -12.89 22.08
C MET A 528 12.21 -13.93 21.90
N LEU A 529 13.36 -13.81 22.58
CA LEU A 529 14.41 -14.83 22.53
C LEU A 529 13.91 -16.19 23.05
N HIS A 530 13.15 -16.16 24.15
CA HIS A 530 12.52 -17.35 24.71
C HIS A 530 11.52 -17.97 23.71
N GLY A 531 10.67 -17.15 23.09
CA GLY A 531 9.73 -17.57 22.06
C GLY A 531 10.43 -18.16 20.84
N ARG A 532 11.52 -17.53 20.37
CA ARG A 532 12.34 -18.01 19.26
C ARG A 532 12.96 -19.36 19.55
N MET A 533 13.42 -19.60 20.77
CA MET A 533 13.96 -20.91 21.13
C MET A 533 12.88 -22.00 21.09
N HIS A 534 11.67 -21.73 21.61
CA HIS A 534 10.53 -22.65 21.43
C HIS A 534 10.19 -22.87 19.96
N GLU A 535 10.26 -21.82 19.14
CA GLU A 535 10.01 -21.90 17.70
C GLU A 535 11.00 -22.84 16.99
N ILE A 536 12.31 -22.72 17.29
CA ILE A 536 13.37 -23.60 16.75
C ILE A 536 13.20 -25.05 17.22
N LEU A 537 12.68 -25.26 18.44
CA LEU A 537 12.33 -26.59 18.96
C LEU A 537 11.01 -27.15 18.38
N GLY A 538 10.33 -26.40 17.50
CA GLY A 538 9.05 -26.79 16.90
C GLY A 538 7.85 -26.65 17.83
N GLU A 539 7.98 -25.95 18.96
CA GLU A 539 6.91 -25.70 19.94
C GLU A 539 6.18 -24.38 19.66
N TYR A 540 5.58 -24.28 18.46
CA TYR A 540 5.01 -23.03 17.93
C TYR A 540 3.90 -22.41 18.79
N GLU A 541 3.09 -23.20 19.49
CA GLU A 541 2.04 -22.68 20.37
C GLU A 541 2.62 -21.92 21.57
N LYS A 542 3.66 -22.48 22.21
CA LYS A 542 4.38 -21.81 23.30
C LYS A 542 5.10 -20.57 22.81
N ALA A 543 5.72 -20.64 21.62
CA ALA A 543 6.32 -19.48 20.98
C ALA A 543 5.29 -18.36 20.74
N THR A 544 4.12 -18.72 20.18
CA THR A 544 3.01 -17.78 19.93
C THR A 544 2.50 -17.13 21.23
N ALA A 545 2.38 -17.90 22.32
CA ALA A 545 1.98 -17.37 23.62
C ALA A 545 2.99 -16.34 24.17
N LEU A 546 4.30 -16.62 24.04
CA LEU A 546 5.37 -15.70 24.45
C LEU A 546 5.41 -14.44 23.59
N TYR A 547 5.23 -14.57 22.27
CA TYR A 547 5.12 -13.43 21.36
C TYR A 547 3.88 -12.58 21.65
N LYS A 548 2.76 -13.19 22.04
CA LYS A 548 1.56 -12.47 22.48
C LYS A 548 1.78 -11.74 23.80
N GLU A 549 2.49 -12.33 24.76
CA GLU A 549 2.90 -11.63 26.00
C GLU A 549 3.79 -10.43 25.68
N ALA A 550 4.76 -10.59 24.77
CA ALA A 550 5.63 -9.50 24.32
C ALA A 550 4.83 -8.36 23.66
N GLU A 551 3.86 -8.68 22.81
CA GLU A 551 2.96 -7.70 22.17
C GLU A 551 2.13 -6.92 23.20
N LEU A 552 1.61 -7.59 24.23
CA LEU A 552 0.83 -6.93 25.29
C LEU A 552 1.65 -5.91 26.09
N LEU A 553 2.93 -6.21 26.31
CA LEU A 553 3.88 -5.33 27.00
C LEU A 553 4.39 -4.19 26.10
N SER A 554 4.43 -4.39 24.78
CA SER A 554 4.86 -3.39 23.80
C SER A 554 3.98 -3.39 22.54
N ARG A 555 2.88 -2.65 22.58
CA ARG A 555 1.93 -2.55 21.45
C ARG A 555 2.50 -1.84 20.21
N GLY A 556 3.57 -1.07 20.39
CA GLY A 556 4.25 -0.35 19.32
C GLY A 556 5.24 -1.20 18.53
N TRP A 557 5.61 -2.39 19.02
CA TRP A 557 6.56 -3.26 18.34
C TRP A 557 5.87 -4.29 17.45
N GLY A 558 5.83 -4.02 16.15
CA GLY A 558 5.18 -4.90 15.16
C GLY A 558 5.79 -6.30 15.04
N GLU A 559 7.03 -6.50 15.49
CA GLU A 559 7.73 -7.79 15.32
C GLU A 559 7.04 -8.93 16.07
N SER A 560 6.60 -8.70 17.31
CA SER A 560 5.94 -9.74 18.11
C SER A 560 4.66 -10.24 17.42
N ARG A 561 3.90 -9.34 16.79
CA ARG A 561 2.72 -9.70 16.00
C ARG A 561 3.11 -10.45 14.73
N TYR A 562 4.12 -9.98 14.01
CA TYR A 562 4.62 -10.64 12.80
C TYR A 562 5.08 -12.09 13.07
N ARG A 563 5.83 -12.32 14.16
CA ARG A 563 6.32 -13.66 14.53
C ARG A 563 5.21 -14.63 14.93
N GLN A 564 4.07 -14.14 15.44
CA GLN A 564 2.87 -14.97 15.60
C GLN A 564 2.37 -15.48 14.24
N GLY A 565 2.35 -14.62 13.21
CA GLY A 565 2.03 -15.00 11.83
C GLY A 565 3.00 -16.03 11.26
N VAL A 566 4.32 -15.85 11.48
CA VAL A 566 5.35 -16.84 11.09
C VAL A 566 5.07 -18.21 11.75
N CYS A 567 4.77 -18.24 13.05
CA CYS A 567 4.41 -19.47 13.75
C CYS A 567 3.15 -20.12 13.17
N MET A 568 2.12 -19.33 12.83
CA MET A 568 0.91 -19.84 12.18
C MET A 568 1.21 -20.51 10.84
N VAL A 569 2.07 -19.91 10.01
CA VAL A 569 2.52 -20.52 8.75
C VAL A 569 3.29 -21.81 9.00
N LYS A 570 4.21 -21.82 9.97
CA LYS A 570 4.96 -23.04 10.34
C LYS A 570 4.04 -24.14 10.89
N MET A 571 2.95 -23.80 11.57
CA MET A 571 1.90 -24.74 11.99
C MET A 571 0.99 -25.20 10.84
N GLY A 572 0.99 -24.50 9.71
CA GLY A 572 0.16 -24.78 8.52
C GLY A 572 -1.14 -23.97 8.44
N PHE A 573 -1.37 -23.03 9.37
CA PHE A 573 -2.54 -22.14 9.39
C PHE A 573 -2.29 -20.88 8.55
N THR A 574 -1.95 -21.03 7.27
CA THR A 574 -1.60 -19.90 6.40
C THR A 574 -2.72 -18.87 6.26
N ASP A 575 -3.98 -19.31 6.14
CA ASP A 575 -5.14 -18.42 5.99
C ASP A 575 -5.31 -17.50 7.22
N HIS A 576 -5.04 -18.02 8.41
CA HIS A 576 -5.07 -17.23 9.64
C HIS A 576 -3.86 -16.29 9.74
N ALA A 577 -2.69 -16.76 9.30
CA ALA A 577 -1.48 -15.93 9.23
C ALA A 577 -1.65 -14.73 8.31
N MET A 578 -2.40 -14.87 7.20
CA MET A 578 -2.65 -13.77 6.27
C MET A 578 -3.38 -12.60 6.92
N ASN A 579 -4.32 -12.85 7.84
CA ASN A 579 -4.98 -11.78 8.59
C ASN A 579 -3.96 -11.01 9.46
N VAL A 580 -3.07 -11.72 10.15
CA VAL A 580 -1.99 -11.13 10.95
C VAL A 580 -1.03 -10.32 10.08
N PHE A 581 -0.68 -10.85 8.91
CA PHE A 581 0.20 -10.18 7.95
C PHE A 581 -0.43 -8.93 7.36
N GLN A 582 -1.73 -8.94 7.06
CA GLN A 582 -2.44 -7.75 6.58
C GLN A 582 -2.39 -6.63 7.61
N GLU A 583 -2.65 -6.92 8.89
CA GLU A 583 -2.52 -5.93 9.97
C GLU A 583 -1.09 -5.35 10.07
N CYS A 584 -0.06 -6.16 9.81
CA CYS A 584 1.32 -5.70 9.79
C CYS A 584 1.60 -4.79 8.59
N ILE A 585 1.11 -5.16 7.40
CA ILE A 585 1.23 -4.37 6.16
C ILE A 585 0.52 -3.02 6.30
N ASP A 586 -0.68 -3.00 6.89
CA ASP A 586 -1.48 -1.79 7.08
C ASP A 586 -0.76 -0.79 8.00
N LYS A 587 -0.09 -1.29 9.05
CA LYS A 587 0.72 -0.47 9.97
C LYS A 587 2.04 -0.03 9.35
N ASN A 588 2.70 -0.91 8.61
CA ASN A 588 3.96 -0.63 7.94
C ASN A 588 4.02 -1.35 6.58
N PRO A 589 3.91 -0.61 5.46
CA PRO A 589 3.93 -1.19 4.12
C PRO A 589 5.18 -2.01 3.77
N HIS A 590 6.31 -1.81 4.45
CA HIS A 590 7.53 -2.59 4.21
C HIS A 590 7.36 -4.08 4.53
N TYR A 591 6.38 -4.45 5.39
CA TYR A 591 6.04 -5.85 5.63
C TYR A 591 5.62 -6.57 4.34
N PHE A 592 5.07 -5.86 3.35
CA PHE A 592 4.69 -6.47 2.08
C PHE A 592 5.91 -7.12 1.39
N ASN A 593 7.00 -6.38 1.25
CA ASN A 593 8.24 -6.88 0.66
C ASN A 593 8.88 -7.95 1.54
N ARG A 594 8.84 -7.77 2.86
CA ARG A 594 9.34 -8.76 3.81
C ARG A 594 8.63 -10.11 3.67
N ILE A 595 7.30 -10.14 3.65
CA ILE A 595 6.50 -11.38 3.54
C ILE A 595 6.80 -12.13 2.25
N LEU A 596 6.95 -11.41 1.14
CA LEU A 596 7.29 -12.02 -0.15
C LEU A 596 8.66 -12.70 -0.13
N LEU A 597 9.60 -12.14 0.65
CA LEU A 597 11.02 -12.51 0.62
C LEU A 597 11.48 -13.30 1.86
N ASP A 598 10.63 -13.47 2.88
CA ASP A 598 10.97 -14.19 4.11
C ASP A 598 11.14 -15.69 3.84
N PRO A 599 12.34 -16.27 4.06
CA PRO A 599 12.60 -17.69 3.89
C PRO A 599 11.85 -18.58 4.89
N GLU A 600 11.51 -18.08 6.07
CA GLU A 600 10.81 -18.83 7.11
C GLU A 600 9.32 -19.08 6.77
N LEU A 601 8.81 -18.41 5.73
CA LEU A 601 7.43 -18.57 5.22
C LEU A 601 7.29 -19.59 4.09
N GLU A 602 8.37 -20.31 3.74
CA GLU A 602 8.42 -21.24 2.61
C GLU A 602 7.25 -22.24 2.59
N ARG A 603 6.89 -22.78 3.76
CA ARG A 603 5.82 -23.77 3.90
C ARG A 603 4.46 -23.30 3.36
N GLY A 604 4.13 -22.03 3.58
CA GLY A 604 2.86 -21.43 3.15
C GLY A 604 2.99 -20.59 1.87
N ARG A 605 4.17 -20.55 1.24
CA ARG A 605 4.52 -19.57 0.19
C ARG A 605 3.50 -19.50 -0.92
N PHE A 606 3.04 -20.65 -1.43
CA PHE A 606 2.07 -20.71 -2.51
C PHE A 606 0.77 -19.96 -2.18
N GLN A 607 0.18 -20.24 -1.01
CA GLN A 607 -1.04 -19.59 -0.54
C GLN A 607 -0.81 -18.11 -0.23
N ILE A 608 0.31 -17.78 0.43
CA ILE A 608 0.69 -16.39 0.74
C ILE A 608 0.80 -15.58 -0.56
N GLN A 609 1.52 -16.08 -1.56
CA GLN A 609 1.70 -15.38 -2.84
C GLN A 609 0.38 -15.19 -3.59
N ALA A 610 -0.55 -16.14 -3.52
CA ALA A 610 -1.88 -15.96 -4.07
C ALA A 610 -2.62 -14.78 -3.41
N THR A 611 -2.65 -14.70 -2.08
CA THR A 611 -3.29 -13.58 -1.37
C THR A 611 -2.55 -12.25 -1.60
N MET A 612 -1.22 -12.26 -1.62
CA MET A 612 -0.40 -11.07 -1.87
C MET A 612 -0.59 -10.54 -3.30
N SER A 613 -0.92 -11.40 -4.25
CA SER A 613 -1.24 -11.00 -5.63
C SER A 613 -2.53 -10.18 -5.69
N GLU A 614 -3.55 -10.53 -4.91
CA GLU A 614 -4.79 -9.73 -4.81
C GLU A 614 -4.51 -8.35 -4.19
N LEU A 615 -3.74 -8.30 -3.09
CA LEU A 615 -3.33 -7.03 -2.48
C LEU A 615 -2.52 -6.15 -3.43
N TRP A 616 -1.71 -6.79 -4.28
CA TRP A 616 -0.92 -6.09 -5.28
C TRP A 616 -1.78 -5.53 -6.42
N LYS A 617 -2.80 -6.28 -6.84
CA LYS A 617 -3.79 -5.81 -7.81
C LYS A 617 -4.55 -4.59 -7.29
N ASP A 618 -5.00 -4.61 -6.04
CA ASP A 618 -5.64 -3.46 -5.39
C ASP A 618 -4.68 -2.25 -5.31
N ALA A 619 -3.41 -2.50 -4.98
CA ALA A 619 -2.39 -1.46 -4.98
C ALA A 619 -2.17 -0.85 -6.38
N LYS A 620 -2.22 -1.65 -7.45
CA LYS A 620 -2.11 -1.13 -8.83
C LYS A 620 -3.26 -0.19 -9.19
N GLU A 621 -4.48 -0.48 -8.76
CA GLU A 621 -5.60 0.45 -8.96
C GLU A 621 -5.44 1.72 -8.12
N LEU A 622 -4.97 1.60 -6.87
CA LEU A 622 -4.62 2.74 -6.02
C LEU A 622 -3.52 3.61 -6.64
N ASP A 623 -2.51 3.02 -7.27
CA ASP A 623 -1.43 3.74 -7.95
C ASP A 623 -1.96 4.59 -9.11
N LYS A 624 -2.84 4.02 -9.94
CA LYS A 624 -3.48 4.74 -11.04
C LYS A 624 -4.29 5.94 -10.52
N GLU A 625 -5.03 5.76 -9.43
CA GLU A 625 -5.83 6.83 -8.84
C GLU A 625 -4.95 7.91 -8.20
N ALA A 626 -3.92 7.52 -7.46
CA ALA A 626 -3.00 8.45 -6.82
C ALA A 626 -2.21 9.28 -7.85
N LYS A 627 -1.85 8.70 -9.01
CA LYS A 627 -1.23 9.43 -10.13
C LYS A 627 -2.17 10.47 -10.73
N LYS A 628 -3.44 10.13 -10.96
CA LYS A 628 -4.47 11.09 -11.40
C LYS A 628 -4.68 12.22 -10.39
N GLN A 629 -4.73 11.87 -9.09
CA GLN A 629 -4.83 12.85 -8.02
C GLN A 629 -3.62 13.79 -8.01
N LEU A 630 -2.40 13.26 -8.19
CA LEU A 630 -1.17 14.07 -8.25
C LEU A 630 -1.21 15.06 -9.43
N GLU A 631 -1.68 14.63 -10.60
CA GLU A 631 -1.88 15.50 -11.76
C GLU A 631 -2.93 16.58 -11.48
N ALA A 632 -4.06 16.22 -10.86
CA ALA A 632 -5.10 17.15 -10.45
C ALA A 632 -4.58 18.19 -9.45
N LEU A 633 -3.78 17.78 -8.46
CA LEU A 633 -3.15 18.67 -7.49
C LEU A 633 -2.13 19.60 -8.16
N SER A 634 -1.35 19.11 -9.12
CA SER A 634 -0.43 19.93 -9.92
C SER A 634 -1.19 21.02 -10.71
N ASN A 635 -2.32 20.65 -11.32
CA ASN A 635 -3.19 21.60 -12.03
C ASN A 635 -3.84 22.61 -11.06
N LYS A 636 -4.32 22.15 -9.90
CA LYS A 636 -4.84 23.03 -8.83
C LYS A 636 -3.76 24.01 -8.37
N MET A 637 -2.53 23.56 -8.18
CA MET A 637 -1.43 24.41 -7.73
C MET A 637 -1.12 25.54 -8.72
N THR A 638 -0.98 25.19 -10.01
CA THR A 638 -0.76 26.20 -11.08
C THR A 638 -1.95 27.15 -11.28
N ALA A 639 -3.16 26.71 -10.93
CA ALA A 639 -4.35 27.55 -11.00
C ALA A 639 -4.45 28.58 -9.85
N TRP A 640 -3.86 28.31 -8.68
CA TRP A 640 -3.99 29.16 -7.49
C TRP A 640 -2.77 30.04 -7.23
N PHE A 641 -1.56 29.54 -7.49
CA PHE A 641 -0.31 30.21 -7.13
C PHE A 641 0.58 30.45 -8.35
N SER A 642 1.31 31.57 -8.35
CA SER A 642 2.33 31.85 -9.36
C SER A 642 3.58 31.00 -9.11
N LYS A 643 4.43 30.85 -10.15
CA LYS A 643 5.70 30.11 -10.06
C LYS A 643 6.68 30.73 -9.05
N ASP A 644 6.60 32.04 -8.86
CA ASP A 644 7.52 32.80 -7.99
C ASP A 644 7.07 32.85 -6.51
N HIS A 645 5.93 32.24 -6.17
CA HIS A 645 5.44 32.19 -4.80
C HIS A 645 6.30 31.22 -3.96
N GLU A 646 6.70 31.63 -2.75
CA GLU A 646 7.57 30.85 -1.84
C GLU A 646 7.03 29.41 -1.59
N PHE A 647 5.72 29.31 -1.28
CA PHE A 647 5.03 28.02 -1.13
C PHE A 647 5.07 27.13 -2.39
N SER A 648 5.09 27.72 -3.59
CA SER A 648 5.21 26.95 -4.83
C SER A 648 6.55 26.24 -4.91
N GLN A 649 7.65 26.87 -4.52
CA GLN A 649 8.99 26.26 -4.58
C GLN A 649 9.14 25.09 -3.60
N GLU A 650 8.57 25.22 -2.40
CA GLU A 650 8.54 24.15 -1.39
C GLU A 650 7.75 22.94 -1.89
N VAL A 651 6.52 23.18 -2.36
CA VAL A 651 5.62 22.14 -2.86
C VAL A 651 6.15 21.45 -4.14
N GLN A 652 6.91 22.13 -4.99
CA GLN A 652 7.54 21.50 -6.17
C GLN A 652 8.50 20.37 -5.79
N LYS A 653 9.22 20.48 -4.66
CA LYS A 653 10.07 19.38 -4.16
C LYS A 653 9.23 18.16 -3.77
N SER A 654 8.09 18.40 -3.12
CA SER A 654 7.12 17.34 -2.79
C SER A 654 6.56 16.68 -4.04
N PHE A 655 6.16 17.44 -5.07
CA PHE A 655 5.71 16.89 -6.35
C PHE A 655 6.80 16.03 -7.03
N ALA A 656 8.05 16.50 -7.07
CA ALA A 656 9.16 15.74 -7.65
C ALA A 656 9.38 14.40 -6.91
N ARG A 657 9.35 14.42 -5.57
CA ARG A 657 9.45 13.21 -4.75
C ARG A 657 8.29 12.25 -5.00
N LEU A 658 7.05 12.73 -5.05
CA LEU A 658 5.88 11.88 -5.31
C LEU A 658 5.91 11.28 -6.73
N ARG A 659 6.35 12.04 -7.74
CA ARG A 659 6.56 11.50 -9.09
C ARG A 659 7.57 10.36 -9.10
N SER A 660 8.69 10.51 -8.39
CA SER A 660 9.70 9.44 -8.29
C SER A 660 9.14 8.16 -7.65
N TYR A 661 8.19 8.27 -6.72
CA TYR A 661 7.52 7.09 -6.16
C TYR A 661 6.63 6.39 -7.19
N GLY A 662 5.94 7.14 -8.05
CA GLY A 662 5.10 6.59 -9.11
C GLY A 662 5.85 5.89 -10.24
N GLU A 663 7.17 6.08 -10.35
CA GLU A 663 8.03 5.42 -11.34
C GLU A 663 8.42 3.99 -10.92
N ILE A 664 8.40 3.69 -9.62
CA ILE A 664 8.84 2.41 -9.07
C ILE A 664 7.63 1.52 -8.80
N GLU A 665 7.55 0.39 -9.52
CA GLU A 665 6.50 -0.61 -9.33
C GLU A 665 6.73 -1.45 -8.06
N ASN A 666 6.40 -0.87 -6.90
CA ASN A 666 6.54 -1.50 -5.58
C ASN A 666 5.40 -1.07 -4.62
N TYR A 667 4.87 -2.00 -3.83
CA TYR A 667 3.77 -1.75 -2.90
C TYR A 667 4.04 -0.60 -1.93
N VAL A 668 5.27 -0.51 -1.41
CA VAL A 668 5.66 0.55 -0.46
C VAL A 668 5.53 1.93 -1.12
N PHE A 669 6.01 2.08 -2.36
CA PHE A 669 5.98 3.36 -3.04
C PHE A 669 4.58 3.76 -3.49
N VAL A 670 3.73 2.81 -3.87
CA VAL A 670 2.30 3.08 -4.11
C VAL A 670 1.65 3.67 -2.85
N ARG A 671 1.90 3.06 -1.68
CA ARG A 671 1.35 3.57 -0.40
C ARG A 671 1.92 4.94 -0.05
N LYS A 672 3.24 5.16 -0.22
CA LYS A 672 3.88 6.47 -0.01
C LYS A 672 3.33 7.54 -0.97
N LEU A 673 3.05 7.19 -2.23
CA LEU A 673 2.45 8.08 -3.21
C LEU A 673 1.03 8.48 -2.79
N ALA A 674 0.16 7.52 -2.50
CA ALA A 674 -1.24 7.80 -2.11
C ALA A 674 -1.34 8.63 -0.81
N ALA A 675 -0.57 8.27 0.22
CA ALA A 675 -0.51 9.03 1.47
C ALA A 675 0.07 10.44 1.25
N GLY A 676 1.10 10.54 0.40
CA GLY A 676 1.71 11.81 0.03
C GLY A 676 0.77 12.74 -0.74
N CYS A 677 -0.02 12.21 -1.68
CA CYS A 677 -1.06 12.96 -2.38
C CYS A 677 -2.11 13.50 -1.42
N SER A 678 -2.59 12.68 -0.49
CA SER A 678 -3.59 13.09 0.52
C SER A 678 -3.05 14.19 1.44
N THR A 679 -1.81 14.04 1.92
CA THR A 679 -1.15 15.04 2.78
C THR A 679 -0.95 16.36 2.01
N LEU A 680 -0.51 16.27 0.76
CA LEU A 680 -0.28 17.44 -0.08
C LEU A 680 -1.59 18.17 -0.42
N GLU A 681 -2.68 17.43 -0.63
CA GLU A 681 -4.01 18.02 -0.82
C GLU A 681 -4.44 18.85 0.39
N GLU A 682 -4.31 18.31 1.60
CA GLU A 682 -4.61 19.05 2.83
C GLU A 682 -3.74 20.28 3.01
N GLU A 683 -2.44 20.20 2.73
CA GLU A 683 -1.51 21.33 2.81
C GLU A 683 -1.89 22.44 1.83
N ILE A 684 -2.20 22.08 0.57
CA ILE A 684 -2.65 23.01 -0.46
C ILE A 684 -3.97 23.67 -0.04
N ASP A 685 -4.94 22.90 0.45
CA ASP A 685 -6.24 23.44 0.85
C ASP A 685 -6.16 24.35 2.07
N LYS A 686 -5.42 23.95 3.11
CA LYS A 686 -5.14 24.81 4.27
C LYS A 686 -4.47 26.12 3.84
N ARG A 687 -3.53 26.06 2.89
CA ARG A 687 -2.86 27.26 2.38
C ARG A 687 -3.81 28.15 1.59
N ILE A 688 -4.62 27.58 0.70
CA ILE A 688 -5.64 28.32 -0.06
C ILE A 688 -6.58 29.05 0.90
N GLU A 689 -7.10 28.37 1.92
CA GLU A 689 -7.99 29.00 2.90
C GLU A 689 -7.32 30.14 3.68
N SER A 690 -6.05 29.97 4.04
CA SER A 690 -5.28 31.02 4.73
C SER A 690 -5.10 32.28 3.87
N GLU A 691 -4.80 32.13 2.57
CA GLU A 691 -4.60 33.26 1.65
C GLU A 691 -5.92 33.93 1.27
N VAL A 692 -7.00 33.16 1.09
CA VAL A 692 -8.36 33.71 0.90
C VAL A 692 -8.79 34.52 2.12
N SER A 693 -8.53 34.03 3.33
CA SER A 693 -8.82 34.75 4.58
C SER A 693 -7.99 36.03 4.69
N ARG A 694 -6.70 35.97 4.34
CA ARG A 694 -5.79 37.13 4.35
C ARG A 694 -6.23 38.21 3.36
N LEU A 695 -6.61 37.83 2.14
CA LEU A 695 -7.14 38.75 1.14
C LEU A 695 -8.45 39.39 1.62
N SER A 696 -9.35 38.60 2.20
CA SER A 696 -10.63 39.09 2.75
C SER A 696 -10.40 40.13 3.86
N LYS A 697 -9.49 39.86 4.80
CA LYS A 697 -9.09 40.82 5.85
C LYS A 697 -8.46 42.08 5.27
N LYS A 698 -7.61 41.96 4.24
CA LYS A 698 -7.05 43.14 3.54
C LYS A 698 -8.14 44.00 2.92
N VAL A 699 -9.12 43.39 2.26
CA VAL A 699 -10.27 44.11 1.67
C VAL A 699 -11.06 44.85 2.75
N GLU A 700 -11.28 44.27 3.93
CA GLU A 700 -11.90 44.96 5.07
C GLU A 700 -11.10 46.19 5.53
N ILE A 701 -9.77 46.06 5.64
CA ILE A 701 -8.87 47.17 5.98
C ILE A 701 -8.96 48.27 4.91
N TYR A 702 -8.97 47.90 3.64
CA TYR A 702 -9.10 48.83 2.53
C TYR A 702 -10.45 49.56 2.54
N PHE A 703 -11.55 48.87 2.86
CA PHE A 703 -12.85 49.52 3.06
C PHE A 703 -12.82 50.53 4.22
N ALA A 704 -12.18 50.20 5.34
CA ALA A 704 -12.03 51.11 6.47
C ALA A 704 -11.20 52.35 6.10
N ARG A 705 -10.09 52.17 5.37
CA ARG A 705 -9.27 53.25 4.82
C ARG A 705 -10.06 54.13 3.86
N LEU A 706 -10.74 53.54 2.88
CA LEU A 706 -11.54 54.26 1.89
C LEU A 706 -12.68 55.05 2.54
N LYS A 707 -13.34 54.50 3.56
CA LYS A 707 -14.37 55.19 4.34
C LYS A 707 -13.82 56.41 5.08
N THR A 708 -12.60 56.32 5.59
CA THR A 708 -11.90 57.44 6.24
C THR A 708 -11.57 58.53 5.22
N ILE A 709 -11.00 58.16 4.06
CA ILE A 709 -10.72 59.07 2.95
C ILE A 709 -12.01 59.74 2.45
N MET A 710 -13.12 58.99 2.31
CA MET A 710 -14.43 59.51 1.92
C MET A 710 -14.96 60.55 2.91
N ARG A 711 -14.89 60.25 4.23
CA ARG A 711 -15.32 61.18 5.28
C ARG A 711 -14.60 62.51 5.16
N GLU A 712 -13.28 62.48 4.96
CA GLU A 712 -12.48 63.68 4.87
C GLU A 712 -12.64 64.44 3.53
N ALA A 713 -12.80 63.74 2.41
CA ALA A 713 -12.94 64.35 1.09
C ALA A 713 -14.35 64.92 0.82
N SER A 714 -15.38 64.37 1.44
CA SER A 714 -16.79 64.79 1.26
C SER A 714 -17.10 66.25 1.62
N TRP A 715 -16.13 66.94 2.23
CA TRP A 715 -16.26 68.29 2.75
C TRP A 715 -15.33 69.31 2.04
N PHE A 716 -14.76 68.96 0.89
CA PHE A 716 -13.83 69.85 0.18
C PHE A 716 -14.56 70.93 -0.67
N PRO A 717 -14.22 72.23 -0.55
CA PRO A 717 -15.01 73.35 -1.09
C PRO A 717 -14.87 73.60 -2.60
N PHE A 718 -13.97 72.90 -3.31
CA PHE A 718 -13.73 73.12 -4.75
C PHE A 718 -14.02 71.86 -5.59
N PRO A 719 -15.21 71.75 -6.22
CA PRO A 719 -15.63 70.56 -6.97
C PRO A 719 -14.73 70.23 -8.17
N LYS A 720 -14.15 71.24 -8.83
CA LYS A 720 -13.32 71.06 -10.03
C LYS A 720 -12.01 70.31 -9.76
N MET A 721 -11.43 70.42 -8.56
CA MET A 721 -10.22 69.70 -8.16
C MET A 721 -10.48 68.27 -7.65
N LEU A 722 -11.76 67.88 -7.49
CA LEU A 722 -12.15 66.53 -7.04
C LEU A 722 -12.40 65.56 -8.20
N ARG A 723 -12.30 65.98 -9.46
CA ARG A 723 -12.64 65.13 -10.61
C ARG A 723 -11.75 63.88 -10.69
N ASP A 724 -10.43 64.04 -10.65
CA ASP A 724 -9.48 62.92 -10.66
C ASP A 724 -9.53 62.10 -9.36
N PHE A 725 -9.79 62.76 -8.23
CA PHE A 725 -10.00 62.10 -6.94
C PHE A 725 -11.25 61.19 -6.96
N SER A 726 -12.35 61.66 -7.55
CA SER A 726 -13.60 60.88 -7.67
C SER A 726 -13.45 59.68 -8.59
N ARG A 727 -12.63 59.78 -9.64
CA ARG A 727 -12.32 58.65 -10.54
C ARG A 727 -11.58 57.54 -9.82
N ASP A 728 -10.51 57.88 -9.10
CA ASP A 728 -9.71 56.91 -8.34
C ASP A 728 -10.50 56.32 -7.16
N PHE A 729 -11.36 57.13 -6.52
CA PHE A 729 -12.28 56.70 -5.46
C PHE A 729 -13.32 55.70 -5.95
N ASN A 730 -14.01 56.00 -7.05
CA ASN A 730 -15.04 55.12 -7.62
C ASN A 730 -14.43 53.80 -8.09
N TYR A 731 -13.23 53.85 -8.69
CA TYR A 731 -12.49 52.63 -9.05
C TYR A 731 -12.20 51.76 -7.82
N CYS A 732 -11.68 52.35 -6.74
CA CYS A 732 -11.42 51.64 -5.49
C CYS A 732 -12.70 51.04 -4.90
N ALA A 733 -13.80 51.80 -4.86
CA ALA A 733 -15.09 51.34 -4.33
C ALA A 733 -15.68 50.20 -5.16
N GLU A 734 -15.66 50.30 -6.48
CA GLU A 734 -16.18 49.28 -7.40
C GLU A 734 -15.38 47.97 -7.29
N LYS A 735 -14.05 48.05 -7.34
CA LYS A 735 -13.18 46.86 -7.27
C LYS A 735 -13.21 46.22 -5.88
N MET A 736 -13.24 46.99 -4.79
CA MET A 736 -13.43 46.42 -3.44
C MET A 736 -14.81 45.77 -3.28
N HIS A 737 -15.88 46.38 -3.81
CA HIS A 737 -17.21 45.79 -3.77
C HIS A 737 -17.28 44.49 -4.56
N TRP A 738 -16.63 44.43 -5.73
CA TRP A 738 -16.47 43.20 -6.50
C TRP A 738 -15.73 42.13 -5.68
N MET A 739 -14.57 42.46 -5.08
CA MET A 739 -13.81 41.51 -4.25
C MET A 739 -14.60 40.98 -3.04
N TYR A 740 -15.49 41.78 -2.47
CA TYR A 740 -16.32 41.40 -1.31
C TYR A 740 -17.54 40.55 -1.68
N THR A 741 -18.10 40.74 -2.89
CA THR A 741 -19.33 40.06 -3.32
C THR A 741 -19.06 38.74 -4.03
N GLN A 742 -17.87 38.55 -4.59
CA GLN A 742 -17.50 37.34 -5.32
C GLN A 742 -17.02 36.22 -4.41
N TYR A 743 -17.17 34.97 -4.88
CA TYR A 743 -16.66 33.80 -4.20
C TYR A 743 -15.15 33.64 -4.44
N LEU A 744 -14.35 34.16 -3.50
CA LEU A 744 -12.88 34.11 -3.54
C LEU A 744 -12.29 32.70 -3.36
N LYS A 745 -13.13 31.70 -3.07
CA LYS A 745 -12.76 30.28 -3.08
C LYS A 745 -12.68 29.69 -4.52
N ASN A 746 -12.94 30.47 -5.57
CA ASN A 746 -12.63 30.12 -6.95
C ASN A 746 -11.26 30.72 -7.34
N ALA A 747 -10.38 29.90 -7.92
CA ALA A 747 -9.00 30.26 -8.29
C ALA A 747 -8.91 31.49 -9.23
N GLU A 748 -9.82 31.60 -10.20
CA GLU A 748 -9.82 32.72 -11.14
C GLU A 748 -10.25 34.02 -10.45
N ASN A 749 -11.29 33.95 -9.62
CA ASN A 749 -11.76 35.08 -8.84
C ASN A 749 -10.72 35.53 -7.81
N PHE A 750 -10.00 34.59 -7.19
CA PHE A 750 -8.93 34.87 -6.25
C PHE A 750 -7.78 35.61 -6.92
N ARG A 751 -7.28 35.13 -8.07
CA ARG A 751 -6.21 35.80 -8.82
C ARG A 751 -6.61 37.21 -9.26
N ARG A 752 -7.82 37.37 -9.79
CA ARG A 752 -8.37 38.69 -10.14
C ARG A 752 -8.48 39.60 -8.91
N GLY A 753 -8.91 39.06 -7.77
CA GLY A 753 -8.97 39.78 -6.49
C GLY A 753 -7.59 40.22 -5.98
N GLN A 754 -6.57 39.37 -6.11
CA GLN A 754 -5.20 39.71 -5.73
C GLN A 754 -4.62 40.83 -6.61
N ALA A 755 -4.84 40.77 -7.93
CA ALA A 755 -4.44 41.84 -8.85
C ALA A 755 -5.16 43.16 -8.51
N TYR A 756 -6.48 43.13 -8.31
CA TYR A 756 -7.24 44.30 -7.88
C TYR A 756 -6.78 44.82 -6.52
N SER A 757 -6.41 43.96 -5.58
CA SER A 757 -5.88 44.37 -4.27
C SER A 757 -4.63 45.24 -4.40
N LEU A 758 -3.68 44.87 -5.28
CA LEU A 758 -2.46 45.66 -5.51
C LEU A 758 -2.77 47.02 -6.12
N GLU A 759 -3.61 47.07 -7.15
CA GLU A 759 -4.03 48.33 -7.79
C GLU A 759 -4.81 49.24 -6.84
N VAL A 760 -5.67 48.66 -6.02
CA VAL A 760 -6.46 49.37 -5.02
C VAL A 760 -5.56 49.97 -3.95
N GLU A 761 -4.55 49.23 -3.48
CA GLU A 761 -3.57 49.73 -2.50
C GLU A 761 -2.80 50.93 -3.04
N GLU A 762 -2.27 50.84 -4.26
CA GLU A 762 -1.53 51.93 -4.89
C GLU A 762 -2.41 53.17 -5.06
N ARG A 763 -3.65 53.00 -5.53
CA ARG A 763 -4.60 54.11 -5.70
C ARG A 763 -5.07 54.68 -4.36
N LEU A 764 -5.25 53.85 -3.33
CA LEU A 764 -5.55 54.32 -1.97
C LEU A 764 -4.42 55.20 -1.43
N ASP A 765 -3.16 54.81 -1.63
CA ASP A 765 -2.00 55.61 -1.21
C ASP A 765 -1.92 56.92 -2.00
N ARG A 766 -2.19 56.91 -3.31
CA ARG A 766 -2.31 58.14 -4.11
C ARG A 766 -3.44 59.04 -3.60
N LEU A 767 -4.61 58.48 -3.29
CA LEU A 767 -5.74 59.21 -2.72
C LEU A 767 -5.36 59.82 -1.37
N GLN A 768 -4.65 59.09 -0.52
CA GLN A 768 -4.19 59.58 0.78
C GLN A 768 -3.15 60.72 0.62
N LYS A 769 -2.17 60.59 -0.28
CA LYS A 769 -1.21 61.67 -0.57
C LYS A 769 -1.90 62.93 -1.10
N ARG A 770 -2.86 62.77 -2.03
CA ARG A 770 -3.67 63.89 -2.54
C ARG A 770 -4.57 64.49 -1.47
N LEU A 771 -5.08 63.69 -0.54
CA LEU A 771 -5.87 64.20 0.58
C LEU A 771 -5.04 65.11 1.49
N VAL A 772 -3.76 64.82 1.70
CA VAL A 772 -2.83 65.67 2.46
C VAL A 772 -2.56 67.00 1.72
N THR A 773 -2.35 66.98 0.40
CA THR A 773 -2.15 68.21 -0.38
C THR A 773 -3.42 69.07 -0.43
N LEU A 774 -4.58 68.44 -0.59
CA LEU A 774 -5.88 69.11 -0.49
C LEU A 774 -6.10 69.70 0.91
N ARG A 775 -5.72 68.99 1.97
CA ARG A 775 -5.79 69.48 3.36
C ARG A 775 -4.92 70.74 3.55
N LEU A 776 -3.70 70.74 3.03
CA LEU A 776 -2.79 71.90 3.07
C LEU A 776 -3.38 73.11 2.33
N LEU A 777 -3.89 72.91 1.11
CA LEU A 777 -4.50 73.98 0.32
C LEU A 777 -5.75 74.57 1.01
N ARG A 778 -6.61 73.72 1.57
CA ARG A 778 -7.80 74.13 2.30
C ARG A 778 -7.46 74.88 3.58
N ASP A 779 -6.51 74.37 4.36
CA ASP A 779 -6.11 75.00 5.60
C ASP A 779 -5.42 76.34 5.31
N GLY A 780 -4.68 76.46 4.19
CA GLY A 780 -4.12 77.72 3.70
C GLY A 780 -5.17 78.74 3.22
N THR A 781 -6.20 78.33 2.48
CA THR A 781 -7.28 79.24 2.04
C THR A 781 -8.15 79.70 3.20
N PHE A 782 -8.48 78.81 4.14
CA PHE A 782 -9.22 79.17 5.35
C PHE A 782 -8.42 80.12 6.25
N PHE A 783 -7.10 79.91 6.35
CA PHE A 783 -6.20 80.83 7.06
C PHE A 783 -6.20 82.21 6.40
N GLY A 784 -6.08 82.27 5.07
CA GLY A 784 -6.12 83.53 4.29
C GLY A 784 -7.44 84.30 4.43
N LEU A 785 -8.59 83.61 4.42
CA LEU A 785 -9.90 84.25 4.60
C LEU A 785 -10.09 84.81 6.01
N ILE A 786 -9.66 84.10 7.05
CA ILE A 786 -9.71 84.60 8.44
C ILE A 786 -8.72 85.75 8.64
N LEU A 787 -7.52 85.64 8.07
CA LEU A 787 -6.49 86.67 8.11
C LEU A 787 -7.03 87.96 7.47
N GLY A 788 -7.59 87.87 6.26
CA GLY A 788 -8.17 89.02 5.55
C GLY A 788 -9.32 89.68 6.31
N ARG A 789 -10.23 88.89 6.88
CA ARG A 789 -11.33 89.42 7.71
C ARG A 789 -10.84 90.10 8.98
N ASN A 790 -9.90 89.47 9.71
CA ASN A 790 -9.33 90.06 10.92
C ASN A 790 -8.53 91.32 10.58
N PHE A 791 -7.79 91.32 9.46
CA PHE A 791 -7.06 92.48 8.97
C PHE A 791 -8.00 93.63 8.66
N LEU A 792 -9.07 93.42 7.89
CA LEU A 792 -10.06 94.46 7.58
C LEU A 792 -10.69 95.07 8.84
N TRP A 793 -10.98 94.25 9.86
CA TRP A 793 -11.56 94.74 11.10
C TRP A 793 -10.55 95.54 11.94
N MET A 794 -9.31 95.06 12.05
CA MET A 794 -8.23 95.78 12.75
C MET A 794 -7.83 97.07 12.02
N GLN A 795 -7.91 97.06 10.69
CA GLN A 795 -7.69 98.21 9.81
C GLN A 795 -8.78 99.27 9.99
N LEU A 796 -10.05 98.86 10.09
CA LEU A 796 -11.18 99.75 10.39
C LEU A 796 -11.02 100.44 11.74
N VAL A 797 -10.61 99.68 12.77
CA VAL A 797 -10.28 100.23 14.08
C VAL A 797 -9.09 101.19 13.98
N GLY A 798 -8.03 100.82 13.26
CA GLY A 798 -6.84 101.65 13.04
C GLY A 798 -7.16 102.96 12.31
N LEU A 799 -8.03 102.93 11.29
CA LEU A 799 -8.51 104.13 10.58
C LEU A 799 -9.38 105.01 11.48
N GLY A 800 -10.27 104.43 12.29
CA GLY A 800 -11.05 105.19 13.28
C GLY A 800 -10.18 105.85 14.34
N LEU A 801 -9.14 105.15 14.82
CA LEU A 801 -8.13 105.69 15.73
C LEU A 801 -7.33 106.82 15.08
N ALA A 802 -6.94 106.68 13.81
CA ALA A 802 -6.27 107.75 13.06
C ALA A 802 -7.16 108.99 12.91
N LEU A 803 -8.48 108.79 12.74
CA LEU A 803 -9.46 109.86 12.59
C LEU A 803 -9.72 110.64 13.89
N LEU A 804 -9.54 110.00 15.05
CA LEU A 804 -9.62 110.62 16.38
C LEU A 804 -8.27 111.20 16.86
N LEU A 805 -7.17 110.49 16.64
CA LEU A 805 -5.83 110.90 17.06
C LEU A 805 -5.35 112.12 16.29
N MET A 806 -5.71 112.26 15.01
CA MET A 806 -5.21 113.39 14.23
C MET A 806 -5.76 114.75 14.69
N PRO A 807 -7.07 114.92 14.96
CA PRO A 807 -7.59 116.12 15.62
C PRO A 807 -6.94 116.40 16.97
N LEU A 808 -6.69 115.35 17.77
CA LEU A 808 -6.05 115.47 19.08
C LEU A 808 -4.57 115.90 18.98
N ILE A 809 -3.82 115.34 18.03
CA ILE A 809 -2.42 115.70 17.76
C ILE A 809 -2.34 117.14 17.23
N VAL A 810 -3.28 117.56 16.39
CA VAL A 810 -3.37 118.96 15.90
C VAL A 810 -3.73 119.92 17.03
N TYR A 811 -4.69 119.57 17.89
CA TYR A 811 -5.08 120.37 19.06
C TYR A 811 -3.93 120.52 20.08
N LEU A 812 -3.22 119.44 20.39
CA LEU A 812 -2.05 119.47 21.27
C LEU A 812 -0.89 120.24 20.63
N ALA A 813 -0.73 120.18 19.31
CA ALA A 813 0.28 120.97 18.60
C ALA A 813 -0.03 122.48 18.63
N GLU A 814 -1.30 122.89 18.50
CA GLU A 814 -1.74 124.30 18.60
C GLU A 814 -1.48 124.91 19.98
N HIS A 815 -1.51 124.11 21.05
CA HIS A 815 -1.22 124.56 22.42
C HIS A 815 0.27 124.48 22.82
N SER A 816 1.17 124.05 21.93
CA SER A 816 2.60 123.85 22.24
C SER A 816 3.52 124.76 21.41
N THR A 817 4.44 125.46 22.08
CA THR A 817 5.34 126.45 21.47
C THR A 817 6.72 125.87 21.15
N GLY A 818 6.79 124.87 20.26
CA GLY A 818 8.04 124.21 19.86
C GLY A 818 8.18 124.02 18.33
N TYR A 819 9.40 123.92 17.80
CA TYR A 819 9.67 123.74 16.36
C TYR A 819 8.87 122.58 15.72
N LEU A 820 8.60 121.52 16.48
CA LEU A 820 7.79 120.37 16.08
C LEU A 820 6.31 120.73 15.79
N SER A 821 5.72 121.72 16.47
CA SER A 821 4.31 122.06 16.26
C SER A 821 4.06 122.74 14.92
N ASN A 822 4.98 123.61 14.47
CA ASN A 822 4.91 124.25 13.16
C ASN A 822 5.05 123.24 12.00
N LEU A 823 5.87 122.20 12.18
CA LEU A 823 6.06 121.15 11.16
C LEU A 823 4.83 120.23 11.05
N ILE A 824 4.15 119.96 12.16
CA ILE A 824 2.90 119.18 12.21
C ILE A 824 1.73 119.94 11.56
N LEU A 825 1.63 121.25 11.78
CA LEU A 825 0.53 122.09 11.25
C LEU A 825 0.65 122.32 9.73
N THR A 826 1.87 122.45 9.20
CA THR A 826 2.12 122.65 7.76
C THR A 826 1.99 121.37 6.94
N GLN A 827 2.44 120.22 7.48
CA GLN A 827 2.40 118.93 6.78
C GLN A 827 1.31 117.96 7.28
N LYS A 828 0.25 118.48 7.90
CA LYS A 828 -0.86 117.70 8.49
C LYS A 828 -1.38 116.56 7.61
N TRP A 829 -1.53 116.79 6.30
CA TRP A 829 -2.01 115.77 5.37
C TRP A 829 -1.00 114.65 5.10
N ASN A 830 0.31 114.95 5.09
CA ASN A 830 1.35 113.94 4.88
C ASN A 830 1.57 113.11 6.17
N LEU A 831 1.47 113.74 7.34
CA LEU A 831 1.53 113.08 8.63
C LEU A 831 0.36 112.11 8.84
N GLN A 832 -0.85 112.50 8.42
CA GLN A 832 -2.01 111.61 8.43
C GLN A 832 -1.81 110.38 7.52
N LYS A 833 -1.27 110.57 6.31
CA LYS A 833 -0.95 109.45 5.39
C LYS A 833 0.11 108.52 5.98
N GLY A 834 1.16 109.07 6.59
CA GLY A 834 2.21 108.30 7.28
C GLY A 834 1.67 107.51 8.48
N LEU A 835 0.81 108.13 9.29
CA LEU A 835 0.17 107.47 10.45
C LEU A 835 -0.75 106.32 10.02
N ILE A 836 -1.53 106.51 8.95
CA ILE A 836 -2.37 105.46 8.38
C ILE A 836 -1.50 104.29 7.88
N LEU A 837 -0.37 104.55 7.21
CA LEU A 837 0.53 103.51 6.73
C LEU A 837 1.12 102.67 7.89
N VAL A 838 1.62 103.33 8.95
CA VAL A 838 2.19 102.64 10.13
C VAL A 838 1.11 101.82 10.85
N LEU A 839 -0.08 102.40 11.07
CA LEU A 839 -1.20 101.70 11.68
C LEU A 839 -1.66 100.50 10.83
N SER A 840 -1.54 100.58 9.51
CA SER A 840 -1.85 99.46 8.60
C SER A 840 -0.87 98.30 8.74
N ILE A 841 0.42 98.60 8.85
CA ILE A 841 1.46 97.58 9.05
C ILE A 841 1.28 96.90 10.41
N VAL A 842 1.01 97.67 11.46
CA VAL A 842 0.74 97.14 12.81
C VAL A 842 -0.55 96.31 12.83
N ALA A 843 -1.60 96.77 12.14
CA ALA A 843 -2.85 96.02 12.00
C ALA A 843 -2.64 94.68 11.28
N MET A 844 -1.77 94.62 10.26
CA MET A 844 -1.40 93.39 9.56
C MET A 844 -0.67 92.41 10.50
N CYS A 845 0.33 92.86 11.25
CA CYS A 845 1.07 92.02 12.19
C CYS A 845 0.17 91.48 13.31
N LEU A 846 -0.68 92.32 13.90
CA LEU A 846 -1.62 91.92 14.94
C LEU A 846 -2.72 90.98 14.39
N ALA A 847 -3.20 91.22 13.17
CA ALA A 847 -4.15 90.32 12.52
C ALA A 847 -3.53 88.95 12.23
N ALA A 848 -2.26 88.89 11.82
CA ALA A 848 -1.53 87.64 11.63
C ALA A 848 -1.35 86.85 12.94
N LEU A 849 -0.89 87.51 14.01
CA LEU A 849 -0.76 86.92 15.35
C LEU A 849 -2.11 86.41 15.90
N ARG A 850 -3.15 87.24 15.82
CA ARG A 850 -4.50 86.85 16.28
C ARG A 850 -5.06 85.70 15.46
N THR A 851 -4.81 85.69 14.15
CA THR A 851 -5.25 84.62 13.27
C THR A 851 -4.53 83.32 13.62
N ALA A 852 -3.21 83.33 13.81
CA ALA A 852 -2.44 82.15 14.21
C ALA A 852 -2.93 81.54 15.53
N VAL A 853 -3.16 82.36 16.57
CA VAL A 853 -3.62 81.89 17.89
C VAL A 853 -5.06 81.36 17.86
N THR A 854 -5.94 82.00 17.09
CA THR A 854 -7.38 81.62 17.05
C THR A 854 -7.73 80.62 15.96
N PHE A 855 -6.79 80.31 15.05
CA PHE A 855 -7.02 79.47 13.89
C PHE A 855 -7.51 78.09 14.29
N GLU A 856 -6.79 77.36 15.15
CA GLU A 856 -7.18 76.00 15.52
C GLU A 856 -8.53 75.93 16.23
N LYS A 857 -8.81 76.87 17.14
CA LYS A 857 -10.06 76.88 17.91
C LYS A 857 -11.26 77.24 17.03
N ARG A 858 -11.11 78.20 16.10
CA ARG A 858 -12.16 78.54 15.12
C ARG A 858 -12.32 77.47 14.06
N LYS A 859 -11.22 76.88 13.58
CA LYS A 859 -11.20 75.73 12.67
C LYS A 859 -12.04 74.58 13.24
N ARG A 860 -11.76 74.15 14.48
CA ARG A 860 -12.55 73.09 15.15
C ARG A 860 -14.02 73.47 15.28
N LYS A 861 -14.34 74.66 15.80
CA LYS A 861 -15.74 75.09 16.03
C LYS A 861 -16.54 75.23 14.73
N PHE A 862 -15.94 75.77 13.67
CA PHE A 862 -16.58 75.90 12.36
C PHE A 862 -16.78 74.53 11.70
N PHE A 863 -15.85 73.60 11.93
CA PHE A 863 -15.96 72.24 11.40
C PHE A 863 -16.98 71.41 12.17
N ASP A 864 -17.07 71.51 13.50
CA ASP A 864 -18.05 70.77 14.30
C ASP A 864 -19.50 71.23 14.00
N GLN A 865 -19.71 72.54 13.81
CA GLN A 865 -21.04 73.10 13.51
C GLN A 865 -21.54 72.73 12.10
N GLU A 866 -20.68 72.80 11.08
CA GLU A 866 -21.08 72.44 9.71
C GLU A 866 -21.15 70.91 9.54
N TYR A 867 -20.37 70.14 10.30
CA TYR A 867 -20.45 68.68 10.35
C TYR A 867 -21.81 68.20 10.87
N GLU A 868 -22.31 68.78 11.96
CA GLU A 868 -23.64 68.48 12.50
C GLU A 868 -24.73 68.84 11.48
N ARG A 869 -24.65 70.01 10.82
CA ARG A 869 -25.61 70.44 9.80
C ARG A 869 -25.68 69.52 8.58
N VAL A 870 -24.54 69.15 8.00
CA VAL A 870 -24.50 68.24 6.83
C VAL A 870 -24.92 66.83 7.22
N ARG A 871 -24.58 66.37 8.44
CA ARG A 871 -25.04 65.10 9.00
C ARG A 871 -26.56 65.08 9.15
N GLU A 872 -27.16 66.14 9.67
CA GLU A 872 -28.61 66.30 9.77
C GLU A 872 -29.29 66.33 8.40
N GLU A 873 -28.75 67.07 7.42
CA GLU A 873 -29.29 67.10 6.05
C GLU A 873 -29.21 65.73 5.36
N ARG A 874 -28.12 65.00 5.57
CA ARG A 874 -27.92 63.66 4.98
C ARG A 874 -28.81 62.61 5.66
N LEU A 875 -28.91 62.64 6.99
CA LEU A 875 -29.85 61.80 7.74
C LEU A 875 -31.30 62.14 7.38
N ALA A 876 -31.63 63.41 7.12
CA ALA A 876 -32.95 63.81 6.63
C ALA A 876 -33.22 63.30 5.21
N ARG A 877 -32.22 63.33 4.31
CA ARG A 877 -32.32 62.72 2.96
C ARG A 877 -32.43 61.20 3.00
N GLU A 878 -31.69 60.53 3.87
CA GLU A 878 -31.76 59.08 4.05
C GLU A 878 -33.06 58.66 4.72
N ARG A 879 -33.57 59.40 5.70
CA ARG A 879 -34.93 59.24 6.23
C ARG A 879 -35.96 59.42 5.12
N LYS A 880 -35.90 60.49 4.32
CA LYS A 880 -36.76 60.69 3.15
C LYS A 880 -36.69 59.53 2.15
N LYS A 881 -35.50 59.00 1.84
CA LYS A 881 -35.34 57.83 0.95
C LYS A 881 -35.87 56.54 1.56
N ARG A 882 -35.64 56.30 2.86
CA ARG A 882 -36.12 55.11 3.57
C ARG A 882 -37.62 55.14 3.77
N ASP A 883 -38.20 56.32 4.00
CA ASP A 883 -39.63 56.55 4.11
C ASP A 883 -40.29 56.48 2.74
N ALA A 884 -39.67 56.99 1.68
CA ALA A 884 -40.12 56.79 0.29
C ALA A 884 -40.04 55.33 -0.15
N PHE A 885 -39.02 54.57 0.27
CA PHE A 885 -38.90 53.14 0.01
C PHE A 885 -39.95 52.34 0.78
N LYS A 886 -40.19 52.66 2.06
CA LYS A 886 -41.27 52.07 2.87
C LYS A 886 -42.66 52.41 2.29
N ALA A 887 -42.87 53.63 1.79
CA ALA A 887 -44.09 54.05 1.13
C ALA A 887 -44.30 53.30 -0.20
N ARG A 888 -43.26 53.17 -1.05
CA ARG A 888 -43.29 52.35 -2.28
C ARG A 888 -43.59 50.88 -1.98
N ARG A 889 -43.00 50.32 -0.92
CA ARG A 889 -43.23 48.93 -0.50
C ARG A 889 -44.64 48.73 0.07
N LYS A 890 -45.18 49.70 0.81
CA LYS A 890 -46.60 49.70 1.24
C LYS A 890 -47.55 49.77 0.04
N LEU A 891 -47.30 50.67 -0.91
CA LEU A 891 -48.06 50.77 -2.16
C LEU A 891 -47.99 49.51 -3.01
N GLN A 892 -46.83 48.85 -3.10
CA GLN A 892 -46.70 47.54 -3.77
C GLN A 892 -47.48 46.43 -3.04
N VAL A 893 -47.44 46.40 -1.71
CA VAL A 893 -48.20 45.41 -0.91
C VAL A 893 -49.70 45.66 -0.98
N GLU A 894 -50.15 46.92 -1.01
CA GLU A 894 -51.56 47.30 -1.22
C GLU A 894 -52.03 47.02 -2.65
N ALA A 895 -51.19 47.27 -3.66
CA ALA A 895 -51.48 46.93 -5.05
C ALA A 895 -51.58 45.41 -5.27
N VAL A 896 -50.73 44.61 -4.59
CA VAL A 896 -50.83 43.13 -4.59
C VAL A 896 -52.11 42.67 -3.88
N LYS A 897 -52.51 43.31 -2.76
CA LYS A 897 -53.78 43.01 -2.08
C LYS A 897 -55.02 43.38 -2.92
N GLN A 898 -54.98 44.50 -3.66
CA GLN A 898 -56.04 44.89 -4.59
C GLN A 898 -56.11 43.96 -5.80
N ALA A 899 -54.96 43.57 -6.38
CA ALA A 899 -54.90 42.59 -7.47
C ALA A 899 -55.43 41.19 -7.05
N GLN A 900 -55.16 40.77 -5.80
CA GLN A 900 -55.72 39.53 -5.23
C GLN A 900 -57.22 39.62 -4.90
N SER A 901 -57.79 40.83 -4.74
CA SER A 901 -59.23 41.03 -4.53
C SER A 901 -60.06 41.06 -5.82
N VAL A 902 -59.41 41.28 -6.98
CA VAL A 902 -60.06 41.32 -8.31
C VAL A 902 -59.96 39.97 -9.05
N ALA A 903 -59.08 39.06 -8.60
CA ALA A 903 -58.94 37.71 -9.16
C ALA A 903 -59.45 36.62 -8.18
N LYS A 904 -60.76 36.60 -7.94
CA LYS A 904 -61.50 35.37 -7.58
C LYS A 904 -62.69 35.22 -8.53
N PRO A 905 -62.65 34.28 -9.50
CA PRO A 905 -63.82 33.93 -10.28
C PRO A 905 -64.82 33.12 -9.44
N ALA A 906 -66.09 33.39 -9.71
CA ALA A 906 -67.24 32.80 -9.08
C ALA A 906 -67.36 31.29 -9.36
N SER A 907 -67.70 30.52 -8.33
CA SER A 907 -68.58 29.36 -8.49
C SER A 907 -69.63 29.42 -7.36
N LYS A 908 -70.89 29.59 -7.77
CA LYS A 908 -72.07 29.58 -6.89
C LYS A 908 -72.46 28.14 -6.57
N PRO A 909 -72.96 27.83 -5.37
CA PRO A 909 -73.71 26.61 -5.11
C PRO A 909 -75.21 26.82 -5.36
N TRP A 910 -75.84 25.88 -6.07
CA TRP A 910 -77.30 25.74 -6.19
C TRP A 910 -77.81 24.82 -5.06
N LYS A 911 -78.84 25.26 -4.33
CA LYS A 911 -79.62 24.49 -3.33
C LYS A 911 -80.42 23.34 -3.97
N THR A 912 -80.56 22.21 -3.28
CA THR A 912 -81.79 21.55 -2.73
C THR A 912 -81.68 20.04 -3.08
N ALA A 913 -82.15 19.02 -2.36
CA ALA A 913 -82.85 18.79 -1.10
C ALA A 913 -82.72 17.28 -0.76
N GLY A 914 -83.00 16.88 0.50
CA GLY A 914 -83.37 15.50 0.88
C GLY A 914 -82.27 14.64 1.52
N GLY A 915 -82.45 14.26 2.79
CA GLY A 915 -81.58 13.30 3.53
C GLY A 915 -81.93 11.83 3.23
N PRO A 916 -81.74 10.87 4.17
CA PRO A 916 -80.88 10.84 5.36
C PRO A 916 -80.04 9.53 5.47
N GLN A 917 -79.30 9.41 6.59
CA GLN A 917 -78.73 8.21 7.24
C GLN A 917 -77.26 7.83 7.01
N GLY A 918 -76.55 7.70 8.14
CA GLY A 918 -75.77 6.49 8.44
C GLY A 918 -74.26 6.65 8.60
N ARG A 919 -73.80 6.56 9.87
CA ARG A 919 -72.58 5.89 10.42
C ARG A 919 -71.26 6.03 9.62
N GLY A 920 -70.11 6.38 10.18
CA GLY A 920 -69.59 6.25 11.54
C GLY A 920 -68.05 6.37 11.51
N ALA A 921 -67.45 6.53 12.70
CA ALA A 921 -66.09 6.16 13.18
C ALA A 921 -64.86 6.35 12.24
N GLY A 922 -63.68 6.78 12.67
CA GLY A 922 -63.08 7.04 13.99
C GLY A 922 -61.61 7.44 13.75
N GLY A 923 -61.04 8.30 14.60
CA GLY A 923 -59.86 7.96 15.44
C GLY A 923 -58.64 8.78 14.99
N LYS A 924 -58.21 9.81 15.75
CA LYS A 924 -57.13 9.81 16.78
C LYS A 924 -55.84 9.17 16.25
N GLN A 925 -54.65 9.77 16.35
CA GLN A 925 -53.99 10.07 17.63
C GLN A 925 -52.77 11.02 17.47
N GLN A 926 -52.56 11.89 18.46
CA GLN A 926 -51.30 12.58 18.76
C GLN A 926 -50.38 11.63 19.55
N ASP A 927 -49.05 11.82 19.52
CA ASP A 927 -48.27 11.66 20.74
C ASP A 927 -46.97 12.47 20.77
N LYS A 928 -46.67 12.93 21.99
CA LYS A 928 -45.52 13.71 22.44
C LYS A 928 -44.45 12.78 23.07
N PRO A 929 -43.24 13.29 23.38
CA PRO A 929 -42.06 12.50 23.72
C PRO A 929 -41.71 12.50 25.22
N THR A 930 -40.97 11.49 25.69
CA THR A 930 -40.03 11.59 26.84
C THR A 930 -39.02 10.41 26.90
N PRO A 931 -37.91 10.54 27.65
CA PRO A 931 -36.64 9.85 27.39
C PRO A 931 -36.19 8.80 28.44
N ALA A 932 -35.04 8.19 28.13
CA ALA A 932 -33.95 7.74 29.03
C ALA A 932 -33.76 6.23 29.33
N SER A 933 -32.48 5.85 29.19
CA SER A 933 -31.66 4.92 29.99
C SER A 933 -31.43 3.47 29.52
N ARG A 934 -30.13 3.19 29.32
CA ARG A 934 -29.33 2.00 29.65
C ARG A 934 -29.87 0.61 29.29
N ARG A 935 -29.19 -0.02 28.32
CA ARG A 935 -28.27 -1.14 28.57
C ARG A 935 -27.06 -1.03 27.66
#